data_AF-A0A7W1SHW6-F1
#
_entry.id   AF-A0A7W1SHW6-F1
#
_cell.length_a   1.000
_cell.length_b   1.000
_cell.length_c   1.000
_cell.angle_alpha   90.00
_cell.angle_beta   90.00
_cell.angle_gamma   90.00
#
_symmetry.space_group_name_H-M   'P 1'
#
loop_
_entity.id
_entity.type
_entity.pdbx_description
1 polymer ?
#
loop_
_entity_poly.entity_id
_entity_poly.type
_entity_poly.pdbx_seq_one_letter_code
_entity_poly.pdbx_strand_id
1 'polypeptide(L)'
;MGAGTSTETSPLHRLASEAGIIPGYHDQTGREWRATSDETRRAILGAMGFDTSSEEATTRELKWLVADRRSRPIAPVRVVKHTDPSHNQVRIALAAPQRGAIRWEVSAVLEDGEELTVEGGAADGAGHEVLVQLPAALPLGYHIVRVALHTATGPFAAEQLLIVVPTSCVRAEELLKDRRAWGIVANLYSIRSARNWGVGDTTDLAALARWAGSLGAQFVGVNPLHAIRNAGTDVSPYSPITRLFRNPIYIDVEAIPELQDAPGVRMLIEGAEFARGLEVLRAAATIDYERVMAVKWPLLRACHDAASVREDSERWKEFRRWCSAHEPELTAFAMHMAREVGGFRSESTPTHADAADADADFHRWVQWELERQLGGASRAAADAGMRIGLYQDLAIGSAGSGSDAEAFGELFVRGMAVGAPPDPYSAHGQNWGFPPIDPTRLRAGRYRYFIELVRAGFRNAGALRIDHVMGLFRLFWIPDGKLGEDGAYVRYPSEDLLGILALESVRNQALVVGEDLGTVPPDVPPTLHEWGILSSKVVYFERERDGAFRGPSEYPAQSLATANTHDMATLLGFLHNRDVELRVEHGLVADGGGEAAHAERERDKQQLRDMLIDEGLLDRKAADDTTAFRAAVHEMLAASPAWLVGVSLDDLAGEVEGVNLPGVAPDRYPAWQRRMSKSLEQLRNDPDVAASLGARLVQGR
;
A
#
# COMPACT_ATOMS: atom_id res chain seq x y z
N MET A 1 -7.27 -36.01 -36.68
CA MET A 1 -8.40 -36.80 -36.16
C MET A 1 -7.96 -37.50 -34.89
N GLY A 2 -8.45 -36.99 -33.76
CA GLY A 2 -8.32 -37.55 -32.42
C GLY A 2 -9.40 -36.84 -31.62
N ALA A 3 -10.57 -37.45 -31.57
CA ALA A 3 -11.72 -36.93 -30.85
C ALA A 3 -11.40 -36.99 -29.35
N GLY A 4 -10.97 -35.86 -28.79
CA GLY A 4 -10.91 -35.64 -27.35
C GLY A 4 -12.31 -35.27 -26.86
N THR A 5 -12.96 -36.21 -26.18
CA THR A 5 -14.15 -36.00 -25.36
C THR A 5 -14.02 -34.73 -24.51
N SER A 6 -14.98 -33.81 -24.60
CA SER A 6 -15.10 -32.71 -23.65
C SER A 6 -15.26 -33.30 -22.25
N THR A 7 -14.21 -33.26 -21.44
CA THR A 7 -14.29 -33.61 -20.02
C THR A 7 -15.22 -32.59 -19.36
N GLU A 8 -16.39 -33.02 -18.90
CA GLU A 8 -17.24 -32.19 -18.06
C GLU A 8 -16.42 -31.78 -16.83
N THR A 9 -16.10 -30.49 -16.71
CA THR A 9 -15.42 -29.92 -15.54
C THR A 9 -16.23 -30.24 -14.29
N SER A 10 -15.59 -30.90 -13.31
CA SER A 10 -16.25 -31.31 -12.06
C SER A 10 -16.90 -30.11 -11.33
N PRO A 11 -17.93 -30.34 -10.48
CA PRO A 11 -18.56 -29.27 -9.70
C PRO A 11 -17.55 -28.44 -8.90
N LEU A 12 -16.49 -29.07 -8.37
CA LEU A 12 -15.42 -28.39 -7.64
C LEU A 12 -14.67 -27.37 -8.50
N HIS A 13 -14.26 -27.76 -9.72
CA HIS A 13 -13.55 -26.85 -10.63
C HIS A 13 -14.44 -25.68 -11.06
N ARG A 14 -15.73 -25.94 -11.29
CA ARG A 14 -16.68 -24.89 -11.64
C ARG A 14 -16.93 -23.93 -10.47
N LEU A 15 -17.14 -24.44 -9.26
CA LEU A 15 -17.29 -23.60 -8.06
C LEU A 15 -16.04 -22.78 -7.80
N ALA A 16 -14.85 -23.39 -7.91
CA ALA A 16 -13.57 -22.71 -7.78
C ALA A 16 -13.42 -21.57 -8.79
N SER A 17 -13.78 -21.81 -10.06
CA SER A 17 -13.76 -20.78 -11.11
C SER A 17 -14.73 -19.64 -10.81
N GLU A 18 -15.95 -19.94 -10.36
CA GLU A 18 -16.96 -18.93 -10.00
C GLU A 18 -16.57 -18.11 -8.77
N ALA A 19 -15.80 -18.69 -7.84
CA ALA A 19 -15.22 -18.04 -6.68
C ALA A 19 -13.92 -17.27 -6.99
N GLY A 20 -13.39 -17.37 -8.22
CA GLY A 20 -12.22 -16.63 -8.67
C GLY A 20 -10.87 -17.34 -8.47
N ILE A 21 -10.86 -18.62 -8.06
CA ILE A 21 -9.64 -19.41 -7.92
C ILE A 21 -9.09 -19.74 -9.31
N ILE A 22 -7.89 -19.28 -9.60
CA ILE A 22 -7.22 -19.47 -10.89
C ILE A 22 -6.80 -20.95 -11.02
N PRO A 23 -6.91 -21.58 -12.21
CA PRO A 23 -6.69 -23.02 -12.35
C PRO A 23 -5.23 -23.47 -12.20
N GLY A 24 -4.29 -22.55 -12.40
CA GLY A 24 -2.85 -22.75 -12.30
C GLY A 24 -2.10 -21.51 -12.77
N TYR A 25 -0.77 -21.54 -12.72
CA TYR A 25 0.08 -20.42 -13.09
C TYR A 25 1.40 -20.91 -13.69
N HIS A 26 2.06 -20.02 -14.44
CA HIS A 26 3.45 -20.22 -14.82
C HIS A 26 4.37 -19.71 -13.71
N ASP A 27 5.44 -20.45 -13.44
CA ASP A 27 6.52 -20.02 -12.55
C ASP A 27 7.19 -18.72 -13.03
N GLN A 28 8.05 -18.12 -12.21
CA GLN A 28 8.70 -16.86 -12.56
C GLN A 28 9.58 -16.97 -13.82
N THR A 29 10.05 -18.17 -14.17
CA THR A 29 10.82 -18.40 -15.41
C THR A 29 9.94 -18.43 -16.66
N GLY A 30 8.62 -18.56 -16.49
CA GLY A 30 7.64 -18.72 -17.57
C GLY A 30 7.68 -20.09 -18.24
N ARG A 31 8.41 -21.07 -17.69
CA ARG A 31 8.68 -22.36 -18.34
C ARG A 31 7.83 -23.49 -17.78
N GLU A 32 7.55 -23.48 -16.48
CA GLU A 32 6.82 -24.54 -15.81
C GLU A 32 5.38 -24.09 -15.56
N TRP A 33 4.40 -24.93 -15.91
CA TRP A 33 3.00 -24.74 -15.52
C TRP A 33 2.70 -25.50 -14.24
N ARG A 34 2.23 -24.78 -13.21
CA ARG A 34 1.82 -25.33 -11.91
C ARG A 34 0.31 -25.31 -11.79
N ALA A 35 -0.30 -26.49 -11.74
CA ALA A 35 -1.75 -26.63 -11.57
C ALA A 35 -2.16 -26.40 -10.11
N THR A 36 -3.27 -25.72 -9.88
CA THR A 36 -3.88 -25.62 -8.56
C THR A 36 -4.52 -26.94 -8.18
N SER A 37 -4.05 -27.54 -7.07
CA SER A 37 -4.51 -28.84 -6.60
C SER A 37 -5.97 -28.80 -6.11
N ASP A 38 -6.65 -29.95 -6.18
CA ASP A 38 -8.00 -30.11 -5.64
C ASP A 38 -8.05 -29.93 -4.10
N GLU A 39 -6.95 -30.24 -3.39
CA GLU A 39 -6.82 -29.98 -1.95
C GLU A 39 -6.84 -28.47 -1.68
N THR A 40 -6.00 -27.72 -2.41
CA THR A 40 -5.93 -26.25 -2.31
C THR A 40 -7.26 -25.60 -2.69
N ARG A 41 -7.97 -26.09 -3.72
CA ARG A 41 -9.31 -25.60 -4.08
C ARG A 41 -10.30 -25.75 -2.92
N ARG A 42 -10.36 -26.93 -2.31
CA ARG A 42 -11.27 -27.19 -1.18
C ARG A 42 -10.89 -26.35 0.04
N ALA A 43 -9.60 -26.17 0.31
CA ALA A 43 -9.14 -25.33 1.41
C ALA A 43 -9.59 -23.87 1.22
N ILE A 44 -9.33 -23.27 0.05
CA ILE A 44 -9.72 -21.89 -0.25
C ILE A 44 -11.24 -21.74 -0.23
N LEU A 45 -11.98 -22.64 -0.90
CA LEU A 45 -13.45 -22.60 -0.91
C LEU A 45 -14.04 -22.74 0.49
N GLY A 46 -13.49 -23.64 1.31
CA GLY A 46 -13.89 -23.82 2.70
C GLY A 46 -13.65 -22.55 3.53
N ALA A 47 -12.51 -21.88 3.35
CA ALA A 47 -12.21 -20.62 4.03
C ALA A 47 -13.11 -19.46 3.56
N MET A 48 -13.57 -19.48 2.31
CA MET A 48 -14.60 -18.56 1.79
C MET A 48 -16.02 -18.90 2.28
N GLY A 49 -16.20 -20.03 2.99
CA GLY A 49 -17.47 -20.45 3.59
C GLY A 49 -18.29 -21.43 2.74
N PHE A 50 -17.73 -22.02 1.68
CA PHE A 50 -18.43 -23.01 0.85
C PHE A 50 -18.26 -24.43 1.40
N ASP A 51 -19.34 -25.20 1.44
CA ASP A 51 -19.31 -26.62 1.77
C ASP A 51 -18.89 -27.47 0.55
N THR A 52 -17.62 -27.90 0.55
CA THR A 52 -17.05 -28.80 -0.47
C THR A 52 -16.78 -30.21 0.08
N SER A 53 -17.50 -30.64 1.13
CA SER A 53 -17.30 -31.94 1.78
C SER A 53 -17.69 -33.14 0.90
N SER A 54 -18.62 -32.94 -0.05
CA SER A 54 -19.00 -33.93 -1.06
C SER A 54 -19.30 -33.28 -2.42
N GLU A 55 -19.46 -34.08 -3.46
CA GLU A 55 -19.83 -33.59 -4.79
C GLU A 55 -21.25 -33.01 -4.82
N GLU A 56 -22.18 -33.59 -4.06
CA GLU A 56 -23.55 -33.09 -3.90
C GLU A 56 -23.57 -31.75 -3.16
N ALA A 57 -22.78 -31.62 -2.08
CA ALA A 57 -22.62 -30.37 -1.35
C ALA A 57 -22.05 -29.27 -2.26
N THR A 58 -20.96 -29.58 -2.97
CA THR A 58 -20.33 -28.67 -3.93
C THR A 58 -21.30 -28.24 -5.04
N THR A 59 -22.10 -29.17 -5.55
CA THR A 59 -23.10 -28.88 -6.58
C THR A 59 -24.21 -27.97 -6.06
N ARG A 60 -24.62 -28.13 -4.79
CA ARG A 60 -25.59 -27.27 -4.13
C ARG A 60 -25.04 -25.85 -3.96
N GLU A 61 -23.81 -25.71 -3.47
CA GLU A 61 -23.12 -24.41 -3.33
C GLU A 61 -22.98 -23.70 -4.68
N LEU A 62 -22.56 -24.41 -5.73
CA LEU A 62 -22.47 -23.85 -7.08
C LEU A 62 -23.83 -23.36 -7.59
N LYS A 63 -24.90 -24.15 -7.42
CA LYS A 63 -26.25 -23.75 -7.80
C LYS A 63 -26.72 -22.53 -7.03
N TRP A 64 -26.45 -22.47 -5.72
CA TRP A 64 -26.78 -21.33 -4.88
C TRP A 64 -26.04 -20.08 -5.33
N LEU A 65 -24.72 -20.13 -5.52
CA LEU A 65 -23.90 -18.99 -5.94
C LEU A 65 -24.37 -18.40 -7.28
N VAL A 66 -24.66 -19.27 -8.26
CA VAL A 66 -25.17 -18.83 -9.57
C VAL A 66 -26.59 -18.25 -9.46
N ALA A 67 -27.44 -18.84 -8.62
CA ALA A 67 -28.81 -18.36 -8.41
C ALA A 67 -28.83 -17.01 -7.66
N ASP A 68 -28.02 -16.83 -6.62
CA ASP A 68 -27.92 -15.58 -5.85
C ASP A 68 -27.46 -14.41 -6.74
N ARG A 69 -26.49 -14.64 -7.62
CA ARG A 69 -26.04 -13.63 -8.59
C ARG A 69 -27.14 -13.23 -9.58
N ARG A 70 -28.01 -14.17 -9.97
CA ARG A 70 -29.10 -13.94 -10.92
C ARG A 70 -30.37 -13.37 -10.28
N SER A 71 -30.60 -13.64 -9.01
CA SER A 71 -31.81 -13.19 -8.30
C SER A 71 -31.77 -11.71 -7.93
N ARG A 72 -30.57 -11.13 -7.81
CA ARG A 72 -30.35 -9.71 -7.49
C ARG A 72 -30.80 -8.82 -8.66
N PRO A 73 -31.81 -7.95 -8.47
CA PRO A 73 -32.29 -7.09 -9.54
C PRO A 73 -31.27 -6.04 -9.96
N ILE A 74 -30.52 -5.51 -9.00
CA ILE A 74 -29.36 -4.64 -9.26
C ILE A 74 -28.18 -5.11 -8.41
N ALA A 75 -26.96 -4.92 -8.90
CA ALA A 75 -25.75 -5.20 -8.13
C ALA A 75 -25.63 -4.21 -6.95
N PRO A 76 -25.03 -4.60 -5.81
CA PRO A 76 -24.84 -3.68 -4.67
C PRO A 76 -23.95 -2.49 -5.02
N VAL A 77 -23.01 -2.69 -5.96
CA VAL A 77 -22.13 -1.67 -6.49
C VAL A 77 -21.88 -1.88 -7.98
N ARG A 78 -21.75 -0.78 -8.71
CA ARG A 78 -21.30 -0.73 -10.10
C ARG A 78 -20.25 0.38 -10.24
N VAL A 79 -19.08 0.01 -10.74
CA VAL A 79 -18.02 0.96 -11.11
C VAL A 79 -18.05 1.11 -12.62
N VAL A 80 -18.01 2.34 -13.12
CA VAL A 80 -18.15 2.61 -14.55
C VAL A 80 -17.36 3.85 -14.94
N LYS A 81 -16.65 3.80 -16.07
CA LYS A 81 -15.93 4.98 -16.60
C LYS A 81 -16.94 6.05 -17.03
N HIS A 82 -16.64 7.32 -16.77
CA HIS A 82 -17.49 8.44 -17.25
C HIS A 82 -17.61 8.51 -18.78
N THR A 83 -16.73 7.86 -19.52
CA THR A 83 -16.82 7.74 -20.99
C THR A 83 -17.68 6.57 -21.46
N ASP A 84 -18.03 5.64 -20.56
CA ASP A 84 -18.87 4.49 -20.90
C ASP A 84 -20.33 4.93 -21.06
N PRO A 85 -21.00 4.67 -22.19
CA PRO A 85 -22.38 5.08 -22.41
C PRO A 85 -23.39 4.50 -21.42
N SER A 86 -23.04 3.45 -20.67
CA SER A 86 -23.92 2.83 -19.66
C SER A 86 -23.90 3.55 -18.32
N HIS A 87 -23.03 4.54 -18.09
CA HIS A 87 -22.95 5.25 -16.82
C HIS A 87 -24.24 6.01 -16.48
N ASN A 88 -25.01 6.41 -17.49
CA ASN A 88 -26.28 7.14 -17.35
C ASN A 88 -27.51 6.22 -17.34
N GLN A 89 -27.33 4.91 -17.15
CA GLN A 89 -28.41 3.93 -17.20
C GLN A 89 -28.29 2.96 -16.03
N VAL A 90 -29.40 2.49 -15.49
CA VAL A 90 -29.44 1.37 -14.53
C VAL A 90 -30.11 0.17 -15.19
N ARG A 91 -29.44 -0.98 -15.09
CA ARG A 91 -29.91 -2.26 -15.60
C ARG A 91 -30.56 -3.04 -14.46
N ILE A 92 -31.86 -3.31 -14.57
CA ILE A 92 -32.65 -3.97 -13.54
C ILE A 92 -33.06 -5.35 -14.03
N ALA A 93 -32.47 -6.40 -13.45
CA ALA A 93 -32.84 -7.78 -13.70
C ALA A 93 -34.19 -8.12 -13.06
N LEU A 94 -35.02 -8.88 -13.78
CA LEU A 94 -36.31 -9.36 -13.33
C LEU A 94 -36.25 -10.86 -13.10
N ALA A 95 -36.72 -11.33 -11.94
CA ALA A 95 -36.70 -12.74 -11.58
C ALA A 95 -37.49 -13.65 -12.53
N ALA A 96 -38.49 -13.09 -13.21
CA ALA A 96 -39.26 -13.73 -14.26
C ALA A 96 -39.72 -12.67 -15.27
N PRO A 97 -40.00 -13.06 -16.53
CA PRO A 97 -40.64 -12.18 -17.51
C PRO A 97 -41.95 -11.64 -16.94
N GLN A 98 -42.13 -10.32 -17.05
CA GLN A 98 -43.32 -9.68 -16.50
C GLN A 98 -44.41 -9.61 -17.57
N ARG A 99 -45.62 -10.04 -17.19
CA ARG A 99 -46.84 -9.82 -17.96
C ARG A 99 -47.60 -8.64 -17.35
N GLY A 100 -47.85 -7.60 -18.13
CA GLY A 100 -48.43 -6.34 -17.71
C GLY A 100 -47.42 -5.19 -17.68
N ALA A 101 -47.95 -3.96 -17.53
CA ALA A 101 -47.14 -2.75 -17.49
C ALA A 101 -46.28 -2.71 -16.21
N ILE A 102 -45.01 -2.33 -16.36
CA ILE A 102 -44.10 -2.02 -15.24
C ILE A 102 -44.10 -0.52 -15.06
N ARG A 103 -44.26 -0.03 -13.83
CA ARG A 103 -43.93 1.35 -13.46
C ARG A 103 -42.66 1.37 -12.64
N TRP A 104 -41.85 2.38 -12.82
CA TRP A 104 -40.60 2.54 -12.08
C TRP A 104 -40.39 3.98 -11.65
N GLU A 105 -39.68 4.12 -10.54
CA GLU A 105 -39.11 5.36 -10.04
C GLU A 105 -37.63 5.08 -9.77
N VAL A 106 -36.76 5.96 -10.28
CA VAL A 106 -35.32 5.87 -10.05
C VAL A 106 -34.84 7.21 -9.53
N SER A 107 -34.19 7.21 -8.37
CA SER A 107 -33.49 8.38 -7.84
C SER A 107 -31.97 8.16 -7.80
N ALA A 108 -31.22 9.23 -7.99
CA ALA A 108 -29.78 9.28 -7.84
C ALA A 108 -29.44 10.37 -6.82
N VAL A 109 -28.89 9.98 -5.68
CA VAL A 109 -28.31 10.90 -4.71
C VAL A 109 -26.84 11.07 -5.06
N LEU A 110 -26.46 12.29 -5.45
CA LEU A 110 -25.10 12.67 -5.77
C LEU A 110 -24.27 12.76 -4.48
N GLU A 111 -22.95 12.83 -4.65
CA GLU A 111 -22.02 12.84 -3.51
C GLU A 111 -22.14 14.12 -2.66
N ASP A 112 -22.58 15.23 -3.26
CA ASP A 112 -22.85 16.49 -2.58
C ASP A 112 -24.22 16.53 -1.87
N GLY A 113 -25.01 15.46 -1.99
CA GLY A 113 -26.33 15.31 -1.39
C GLY A 113 -27.49 15.77 -2.27
N GLU A 114 -27.24 16.28 -3.48
CA GLU A 114 -28.33 16.56 -4.43
C GLU A 114 -29.05 15.26 -4.82
N GLU A 115 -30.38 15.25 -4.81
CA GLU A 115 -31.18 14.09 -5.24
C GLU A 115 -31.96 14.43 -6.51
N LEU A 116 -31.74 13.61 -7.54
CA LEU A 116 -32.44 13.68 -8.82
C LEU A 116 -33.36 12.47 -8.94
N THR A 117 -34.59 12.67 -9.43
CA THR A 117 -35.57 11.58 -9.58
C THR A 117 -36.19 11.58 -10.97
N VAL A 118 -36.42 10.40 -11.52
CA VAL A 118 -37.13 10.17 -12.76
C VAL A 118 -38.11 9.02 -12.60
N GLU A 119 -39.31 9.18 -13.15
CA GLU A 119 -40.35 8.17 -13.17
C GLU A 119 -40.66 7.74 -14.61
N GLY A 120 -41.13 6.52 -14.77
CA GLY A 120 -41.58 6.04 -16.06
C GLY A 120 -42.25 4.68 -16.01
N GLY A 121 -42.40 4.08 -17.19
CA GLY A 121 -42.96 2.75 -17.30
C GLY A 121 -42.56 2.04 -18.57
N ALA A 122 -42.70 0.71 -18.57
CA ALA A 122 -42.50 -0.14 -19.72
C ALA A 122 -43.81 -0.87 -20.07
N ALA A 123 -44.08 -1.02 -21.37
CA ALA A 123 -45.25 -1.73 -21.89
C ALA A 123 -45.16 -3.24 -21.64
N ASP A 124 -46.29 -3.93 -21.84
CA ASP A 124 -46.43 -5.37 -21.64
C ASP A 124 -45.37 -6.18 -22.41
N GLY A 125 -44.75 -7.18 -21.75
CA GLY A 125 -43.71 -8.02 -22.35
C GLY A 125 -42.26 -7.63 -22.07
N ALA A 126 -41.98 -6.86 -21.00
CA ALA A 126 -40.62 -6.70 -20.50
C ALA A 126 -40.01 -8.09 -20.21
N GLY A 127 -38.85 -8.36 -20.81
CA GLY A 127 -38.17 -9.65 -20.71
C GLY A 127 -37.63 -9.92 -19.29
N HIS A 128 -36.43 -10.46 -19.19
CA HIS A 128 -35.78 -10.66 -17.88
C HIS A 128 -35.05 -9.40 -17.38
N GLU A 129 -35.25 -8.25 -18.04
CA GLU A 129 -34.48 -7.04 -17.79
C GLU A 129 -35.26 -5.79 -18.19
N VAL A 130 -35.09 -4.72 -17.41
CA VAL A 130 -35.52 -3.36 -17.73
C VAL A 130 -34.31 -2.43 -17.66
N LEU A 131 -34.10 -1.66 -18.71
CA LEU A 131 -33.07 -0.63 -18.77
C LEU A 131 -33.73 0.73 -18.52
N VAL A 132 -33.30 1.42 -17.48
CA VAL A 132 -33.84 2.73 -17.09
C VAL A 132 -32.74 3.78 -17.22
N GLN A 133 -33.05 4.90 -17.88
CA GLN A 133 -32.14 6.05 -17.92
C GLN A 133 -32.15 6.74 -16.55
N LEU A 134 -30.98 7.12 -16.06
CA LEU A 134 -30.85 7.97 -14.89
C LEU A 134 -31.34 9.40 -15.24
N PRO A 135 -31.72 10.22 -14.24
CA PRO A 135 -32.20 11.58 -14.45
C PRO A 135 -31.22 12.48 -15.22
N ALA A 136 -29.91 12.20 -15.09
CA ALA A 136 -28.83 12.88 -15.77
C ALA A 136 -27.61 11.96 -15.90
N ALA A 137 -26.64 12.35 -16.73
CA ALA A 137 -25.29 11.80 -16.66
C ALA A 137 -24.63 12.27 -15.36
N LEU A 138 -24.24 11.33 -14.50
CA LEU A 138 -23.66 11.65 -13.19
C LEU A 138 -22.17 12.01 -13.35
N PRO A 139 -21.66 12.98 -12.56
CA PRO A 139 -20.24 13.38 -12.59
C PRO A 139 -19.34 12.27 -12.03
N LEU A 140 -18.02 12.48 -12.03
CA LEU A 140 -17.09 11.62 -11.29
C LEU A 140 -17.45 11.64 -9.81
N GLY A 141 -17.52 10.47 -9.16
CA GLY A 141 -17.82 10.39 -7.73
C GLY A 141 -18.55 9.13 -7.30
N TYR A 142 -19.02 9.19 -6.05
CA TYR A 142 -19.76 8.11 -5.38
C TYR A 142 -21.23 8.50 -5.24
N HIS A 143 -22.12 7.77 -5.91
CA HIS A 143 -23.55 8.11 -5.98
C HIS A 143 -24.42 6.96 -5.53
N ILE A 144 -25.54 7.25 -4.88
CA ILE A 144 -26.51 6.24 -4.47
C ILE A 144 -27.66 6.24 -5.46
N VAL A 145 -27.82 5.14 -6.19
CA VAL A 145 -28.95 4.92 -7.10
C VAL A 145 -29.99 4.06 -6.40
N ARG A 146 -31.21 4.58 -6.26
CA ARG A 146 -32.37 3.88 -5.72
C ARG A 146 -33.33 3.57 -6.84
N VAL A 147 -33.84 2.35 -6.84
CA VAL A 147 -34.78 1.86 -7.83
C VAL A 147 -36.00 1.33 -7.10
N ALA A 148 -37.19 1.81 -7.47
CA ALA A 148 -38.46 1.24 -7.10
C ALA A 148 -39.20 0.75 -8.35
N LEU A 149 -39.67 -0.49 -8.32
CA LEU A 149 -40.45 -1.12 -9.39
C LEU A 149 -41.82 -1.51 -8.86
N HIS A 150 -42.86 -1.22 -9.63
CA HIS A 150 -44.20 -1.73 -9.44
C HIS A 150 -44.52 -2.69 -10.59
N THR A 151 -44.55 -3.99 -10.29
CA THR A 151 -44.85 -5.05 -11.26
C THR A 151 -46.13 -5.80 -10.88
N ALA A 152 -46.61 -6.67 -11.78
CA ALA A 152 -47.75 -7.53 -11.50
C ALA A 152 -47.49 -8.54 -10.36
N THR A 153 -46.22 -8.87 -10.09
CA THR A 153 -45.82 -9.76 -9.00
C THR A 153 -45.64 -9.05 -7.66
N GLY A 154 -45.76 -7.72 -7.62
CA GLY A 154 -45.64 -6.90 -6.41
C GLY A 154 -44.60 -5.78 -6.52
N PRO A 155 -44.55 -4.86 -5.54
CA PRO A 155 -43.54 -3.82 -5.50
C PRO A 155 -42.17 -4.40 -5.13
N PHE A 156 -41.12 -3.77 -5.64
CA PHE A 156 -39.73 -4.09 -5.35
C PHE A 156 -38.94 -2.79 -5.20
N ALA A 157 -37.98 -2.76 -4.29
CA ALA A 157 -37.03 -1.65 -4.16
C ALA A 157 -35.61 -2.17 -3.93
N ALA A 158 -34.62 -1.48 -4.48
CA ALA A 158 -33.21 -1.75 -4.21
C ALA A 158 -32.35 -0.50 -4.35
N GLU A 159 -31.14 -0.60 -3.78
CA GLU A 159 -30.15 0.45 -3.79
C GLU A 159 -28.80 -0.08 -4.28
N GLN A 160 -28.13 0.72 -5.12
CA GLN A 160 -26.80 0.47 -5.67
C GLN A 160 -25.90 1.67 -5.40
N LEU A 161 -24.66 1.42 -4.98
CA LEU A 161 -23.59 2.42 -5.10
C LEU A 161 -23.12 2.45 -6.56
N LEU A 162 -23.28 3.58 -7.23
CA LEU A 162 -22.74 3.84 -8.55
C LEU A 162 -21.47 4.69 -8.40
N ILE A 163 -20.33 4.13 -8.79
CA ILE A 163 -19.04 4.81 -8.75
C ILE A 163 -18.67 5.19 -10.18
N VAL A 164 -18.67 6.48 -10.48
CA VAL A 164 -18.31 7.00 -11.80
C VAL A 164 -16.84 7.42 -11.77
N VAL A 165 -16.00 6.77 -12.58
CA VAL A 165 -14.54 6.87 -12.50
C VAL A 165 -13.94 7.51 -13.77
N PRO A 166 -12.76 8.14 -13.67
CA PRO A 166 -12.04 8.64 -14.85
C PRO A 166 -11.52 7.48 -15.72
N THR A 167 -10.95 7.80 -16.87
CA THR A 167 -10.34 6.81 -17.76
C THR A 167 -8.98 6.31 -17.28
N SER A 168 -8.27 7.12 -16.48
CA SER A 168 -6.96 6.82 -15.91
C SER A 168 -6.73 7.61 -14.62
N CYS A 169 -5.71 7.22 -13.86
CA CYS A 169 -5.07 8.05 -12.83
C CYS A 169 -4.49 9.33 -13.46
N VAL A 170 -4.05 10.25 -12.60
CA VAL A 170 -3.26 11.42 -13.03
C VAL A 170 -2.00 10.96 -13.75
N ARG A 171 -1.80 11.45 -14.97
CA ARG A 171 -0.66 11.08 -15.79
C ARG A 171 0.56 11.92 -15.45
N ALA A 172 1.74 11.29 -15.49
CA ALA A 172 2.99 11.97 -15.14
C ALA A 172 3.33 13.10 -16.13
N GLU A 173 3.08 12.91 -17.43
CA GLU A 173 3.26 13.95 -18.45
C GLU A 173 2.43 15.21 -18.17
N GLU A 174 1.19 15.03 -17.72
CA GLU A 174 0.27 16.12 -17.37
C GLU A 174 0.70 16.81 -16.07
N LEU A 175 0.93 16.02 -15.01
CA LEU A 175 1.31 16.55 -13.71
C LEU A 175 2.67 17.23 -13.76
N LEU A 176 3.62 16.75 -14.57
CA LEU A 176 4.98 17.30 -14.61
C LEU A 176 5.19 18.32 -15.74
N LYS A 177 4.21 18.51 -16.64
CA LYS A 177 4.32 19.33 -17.87
C LYS A 177 5.49 18.88 -18.74
N ASP A 178 5.48 17.60 -19.11
CA ASP A 178 6.48 16.95 -19.96
C ASP A 178 7.94 17.01 -19.46
N ARG A 179 8.13 17.31 -18.16
CA ARG A 179 9.44 17.26 -17.49
C ARG A 179 9.57 15.97 -16.69
N ARG A 180 10.77 15.41 -16.62
CA ARG A 180 11.09 14.30 -15.72
C ARG A 180 11.33 14.84 -14.31
N ALA A 181 11.09 14.01 -13.32
CA ALA A 181 11.25 14.35 -11.93
C ALA A 181 12.16 13.33 -11.24
N TRP A 182 12.94 13.79 -10.26
CA TRP A 182 13.65 12.91 -9.36
C TRP A 182 13.29 13.22 -7.91
N GLY A 183 13.52 12.28 -7.01
CA GLY A 183 13.27 12.44 -5.59
C GLY A 183 14.14 11.55 -4.74
N ILE A 184 14.15 11.82 -3.43
CA ILE A 184 14.84 10.99 -2.44
C ILE A 184 13.85 10.00 -1.85
N VAL A 185 14.17 8.72 -1.82
CA VAL A 185 13.38 7.68 -1.14
C VAL A 185 14.09 7.30 0.15
N ALA A 186 13.40 7.38 1.29
CA ALA A 186 13.97 7.17 2.61
C ALA A 186 13.10 6.27 3.46
N ASN A 187 13.73 5.52 4.36
CA ASN A 187 13.03 4.87 5.46
C ASN A 187 12.96 5.86 6.62
N LEU A 188 11.80 6.48 6.86
CA LEU A 188 11.66 7.58 7.82
C LEU A 188 12.15 7.18 9.21
N TYR A 189 11.82 5.98 9.67
CA TYR A 189 12.22 5.49 10.98
C TYR A 189 13.75 5.45 11.16
N SER A 190 14.53 5.24 10.09
CA SER A 190 15.99 5.08 10.18
C SER A 190 16.73 6.42 10.35
N ILE A 191 16.06 7.54 10.05
CA ILE A 191 16.66 8.87 10.01
C ILE A 191 17.15 9.29 11.40
N ARG A 192 18.36 9.86 11.44
CA ARG A 192 18.93 10.51 12.62
C ARG A 192 18.90 12.03 12.47
N SER A 193 18.62 12.73 13.56
CA SER A 193 18.80 14.18 13.64
C SER A 193 19.31 14.62 15.01
N ALA A 194 19.66 15.90 15.10
CA ALA A 194 20.03 16.54 16.36
C ALA A 194 18.83 16.73 17.32
N ARG A 195 17.60 16.42 16.91
CA ARG A 195 16.39 16.55 17.75
C ARG A 195 15.75 15.21 18.11
N ASN A 196 15.60 14.31 17.14
CA ASN A 196 14.64 13.21 17.25
C ASN A 196 14.93 12.24 18.41
N TRP A 197 13.90 11.50 18.80
CA TRP A 197 13.93 10.71 20.03
C TRP A 197 14.39 9.26 19.82
N GLY A 198 15.39 9.06 18.96
CA GLY A 198 15.93 7.74 18.62
C GLY A 198 15.30 7.09 17.38
N VAL A 199 14.33 7.75 16.76
CA VAL A 199 13.62 7.35 15.54
C VAL A 199 13.33 8.61 14.73
N GLY A 200 13.37 8.54 13.41
CA GLY A 200 12.96 9.68 12.58
C GLY A 200 11.47 10.00 12.72
N ASP A 201 11.13 11.28 12.77
CA ASP A 201 9.76 11.78 13.00
C ASP A 201 9.26 12.71 11.87
N THR A 202 8.02 13.17 11.98
CA THR A 202 7.38 14.09 11.01
C THR A 202 8.16 15.40 10.80
N THR A 203 8.85 15.90 11.82
CA THR A 203 9.68 17.10 11.71
C THR A 203 10.99 16.79 10.96
N ASP A 204 11.55 15.58 11.11
CA ASP A 204 12.66 15.10 10.27
C ASP A 204 12.22 14.93 8.81
N LEU A 205 11.01 14.42 8.57
CA LEU A 205 10.46 14.35 7.22
C LEU A 205 10.34 15.74 6.58
N ALA A 206 9.87 16.73 7.33
CA ALA A 206 9.82 18.11 6.87
C ALA A 206 11.22 18.69 6.60
N ALA A 207 12.23 18.31 7.41
CA ALA A 207 13.61 18.73 7.21
C ALA A 207 14.24 18.07 5.97
N LEU A 208 14.00 16.78 5.76
CA LEU A 208 14.40 16.04 4.56
C LEU A 208 13.76 16.65 3.31
N ALA A 209 12.47 16.96 3.34
CA ALA A 209 11.78 17.61 2.23
C ALA A 209 12.39 18.97 1.87
N ARG A 210 12.67 19.83 2.86
CA ARG A 210 13.35 21.11 2.61
C ARG A 210 14.75 20.94 2.02
N TRP A 211 15.52 19.97 2.52
CA TRP A 211 16.86 19.69 2.01
C TRP A 211 16.79 19.15 0.58
N ALA A 212 15.98 18.12 0.33
CA ALA A 212 15.80 17.53 -0.99
C ALA A 212 15.32 18.57 -2.01
N GLY A 213 14.34 19.41 -1.65
CA GLY A 213 13.83 20.45 -2.55
C GLY A 213 14.89 21.51 -2.86
N SER A 214 15.79 21.84 -1.92
CA SER A 214 16.93 22.72 -2.18
C SER A 214 17.92 22.16 -3.21
N LEU A 215 17.93 20.85 -3.42
CA LEU A 215 18.72 20.15 -4.44
C LEU A 215 17.98 20.05 -5.79
N GLY A 216 16.70 20.45 -5.86
CA GLY A 216 15.85 20.33 -7.04
C GLY A 216 14.97 19.07 -7.09
N ALA A 217 15.01 18.23 -6.06
CA ALA A 217 14.12 17.08 -5.95
C ALA A 217 12.65 17.51 -5.99
N GLN A 218 11.82 16.71 -6.63
CA GLN A 218 10.38 16.94 -6.79
C GLN A 218 9.52 16.12 -5.85
N PHE A 219 10.10 15.13 -5.17
CA PHE A 219 9.44 14.36 -4.12
C PHE A 219 10.39 13.82 -3.05
N VAL A 220 9.81 13.47 -1.90
CA VAL A 220 10.40 12.58 -0.89
C VAL A 220 9.51 11.35 -0.71
N GLY A 221 10.05 10.19 -1.02
CA GLY A 221 9.45 8.87 -0.78
C GLY A 221 9.70 8.38 0.63
N VAL A 222 8.69 7.76 1.25
CA VAL A 222 8.80 7.15 2.57
C VAL A 222 8.27 5.72 2.59
N ASN A 223 8.77 4.90 3.51
CA ASN A 223 8.17 3.61 3.86
C ASN A 223 6.70 3.77 4.28
N PRO A 224 5.91 2.68 4.34
CA PRO A 224 4.55 2.75 4.85
C PRO A 224 4.52 3.33 6.26
N LEU A 225 3.67 4.33 6.47
CA LEU A 225 3.52 5.02 7.76
C LEU A 225 2.34 4.46 8.58
N HIS A 226 1.83 3.30 8.17
CA HIS A 226 0.72 2.57 8.79
C HIS A 226 0.95 2.29 10.27
N ALA A 227 -0.11 2.29 11.07
CA ALA A 227 0.01 1.92 12.48
C ALA A 227 0.44 0.45 12.63
N ILE A 228 1.45 0.22 13.46
CA ILE A 228 2.00 -1.08 13.84
C ILE A 228 2.02 -1.19 15.38
N ARG A 229 2.37 -2.36 15.93
CA ARG A 229 2.39 -2.53 17.40
C ARG A 229 3.56 -1.83 18.09
N ASN A 230 4.70 -1.68 17.39
CA ASN A 230 5.95 -1.13 17.95
C ASN A 230 6.46 -1.94 19.17
N ALA A 231 6.22 -3.26 19.17
CA ALA A 231 6.54 -4.14 20.28
C ALA A 231 7.15 -5.46 19.79
N GLY A 232 8.11 -5.99 20.54
CA GLY A 232 8.87 -7.19 20.18
C GLY A 232 9.36 -7.16 18.73
N THR A 233 8.94 -8.16 17.94
CA THR A 233 9.25 -8.30 16.52
C THR A 233 8.26 -7.60 15.58
N ASP A 234 7.16 -7.04 16.10
CA ASP A 234 6.09 -6.41 15.32
C ASP A 234 6.42 -4.95 14.98
N VAL A 235 7.51 -4.79 14.23
CA VAL A 235 8.10 -3.51 13.82
C VAL A 235 8.14 -3.31 12.29
N SER A 236 7.66 -4.30 11.52
CA SER A 236 7.62 -4.21 10.05
C SER A 236 6.54 -3.22 9.58
N PRO A 237 6.90 -2.22 8.76
CA PRO A 237 5.93 -1.34 8.08
C PRO A 237 4.94 -2.08 7.15
N TYR A 238 5.31 -3.30 6.73
CA TYR A 238 4.53 -4.15 5.82
C TYR A 238 3.67 -5.18 6.55
N SER A 239 3.67 -5.18 7.89
CA SER A 239 2.78 -5.99 8.72
C SER A 239 1.97 -5.12 9.69
N PRO A 240 1.25 -4.09 9.21
CA PRO A 240 0.57 -3.16 10.08
C PRO A 240 -0.68 -3.76 10.73
N ILE A 241 -1.09 -3.20 11.87
CA ILE A 241 -2.39 -3.52 12.47
C ILE A 241 -3.53 -2.83 11.72
N THR A 242 -3.25 -1.74 11.01
CA THR A 242 -4.19 -1.08 10.09
C THR A 242 -3.46 -0.31 9.01
N ARG A 243 -4.05 -0.29 7.82
CA ARG A 243 -3.58 0.56 6.71
C ARG A 243 -4.33 1.90 6.60
N LEU A 244 -5.35 2.10 7.42
CA LEU A 244 -6.19 3.31 7.41
C LEU A 244 -5.60 4.45 8.27
N PHE A 245 -4.89 4.08 9.33
CA PHE A 245 -4.35 5.00 10.34
C PHE A 245 -2.83 4.90 10.46
N ARG A 246 -2.21 5.91 11.08
CA ARG A 246 -0.76 6.14 11.04
C ARG A 246 -0.07 5.77 12.34
N ASN A 247 1.21 5.40 12.26
CA ASN A 247 2.00 4.97 13.41
C ASN A 247 2.30 6.14 14.37
N PRO A 248 1.86 6.07 15.65
CA PRO A 248 2.17 7.07 16.68
C PRO A 248 3.66 7.32 16.91
N ILE A 249 4.53 6.38 16.53
CA ILE A 249 5.98 6.53 16.70
C ILE A 249 6.54 7.76 15.96
N TYR A 250 5.89 8.17 14.87
CA TYR A 250 6.35 9.29 14.04
C TYR A 250 5.97 10.67 14.59
N ILE A 251 5.19 10.78 15.68
CA ILE A 251 4.87 12.06 16.29
C ILE A 251 6.15 12.70 16.85
N ASP A 252 6.41 13.94 16.45
CA ASP A 252 7.33 14.83 17.16
C ASP A 252 6.58 15.44 18.36
N VAL A 253 6.92 14.99 19.56
CA VAL A 253 6.27 15.46 20.79
C VAL A 253 6.57 16.94 21.06
N GLU A 254 7.76 17.41 20.68
CA GLU A 254 8.18 18.81 20.87
C GLU A 254 7.43 19.78 19.95
N ALA A 255 6.85 19.27 18.86
CA ALA A 255 6.04 20.05 17.92
C ALA A 255 4.56 20.19 18.32
N ILE A 256 4.14 19.62 19.46
CA ILE A 256 2.76 19.68 19.95
C ILE A 256 2.56 21.00 20.71
N PRO A 257 1.65 21.90 20.26
CA PRO A 257 1.40 23.19 20.92
C PRO A 257 1.06 23.08 22.40
N GLU A 258 0.31 22.04 22.79
CA GLU A 258 -0.11 21.82 24.19
C GLU A 258 1.03 21.40 25.13
N LEU A 259 2.21 21.06 24.61
CA LEU A 259 3.36 20.74 25.43
C LEU A 259 3.75 21.91 26.37
N GLN A 260 3.59 23.15 25.89
CA GLN A 260 3.88 24.35 26.70
C GLN A 260 2.89 24.54 27.87
N ASP A 261 1.68 24.00 27.74
CA ASP A 261 0.60 24.09 28.71
C ASP A 261 0.61 22.91 29.70
N ALA A 262 1.57 21.99 29.56
CA ALA A 262 1.79 20.84 30.44
C ALA A 262 3.08 21.02 31.28
N PRO A 263 3.10 21.89 32.31
CA PRO A 263 4.33 22.28 33.01
C PRO A 263 5.04 21.11 33.70
N GLY A 264 4.30 20.13 34.24
CA GLY A 264 4.89 18.92 34.83
C GLY A 264 5.65 18.07 33.80
N VAL A 265 5.14 18.00 32.57
CA VAL A 265 5.76 17.27 31.45
C VAL A 265 7.00 17.99 30.94
N ARG A 266 6.93 19.31 30.83
CA ARG A 266 8.10 20.11 30.47
C ARG A 266 9.25 19.93 31.46
N MET A 267 8.97 19.96 32.76
CA MET A 267 9.98 19.70 33.79
C MET A 267 10.59 18.30 33.69
N LEU A 268 9.79 17.28 33.32
CA LEU A 268 10.29 15.93 33.09
C LEU A 268 11.25 15.86 31.90
N ILE A 269 10.90 16.48 30.76
CA ILE A 269 11.72 16.49 29.55
C ILE A 269 13.03 17.27 29.77
N GLU A 270 12.98 18.37 30.53
CA GLU A 270 14.16 19.17 30.89
C GLU A 270 15.04 18.48 31.97
N GLY A 271 14.57 17.36 32.55
CA GLY A 271 15.27 16.61 33.59
C GLY A 271 16.50 15.84 33.09
N ALA A 272 17.55 15.79 33.90
CA ALA A 272 18.80 15.11 33.56
C ALA A 272 18.65 13.59 33.33
N GLU A 273 17.66 12.94 33.96
CA GLU A 273 17.38 11.53 33.74
C GLU A 273 16.76 11.27 32.37
N PHE A 274 15.78 12.08 31.98
CA PHE A 274 15.17 12.03 30.66
C PHE A 274 16.20 12.29 29.57
N ALA A 275 17.01 13.33 29.73
CA ALA A 275 18.08 13.67 28.79
C ALA A 275 19.06 12.49 28.58
N ARG A 276 19.53 11.86 29.68
CA ARG A 276 20.39 10.66 29.58
C ARG A 276 19.68 9.48 28.89
N GLY A 277 18.41 9.25 29.20
CA GLY A 277 17.62 8.20 28.54
C GLY A 277 17.50 8.43 27.03
N LEU A 278 17.28 9.69 26.64
CA LEU A 278 17.19 10.10 25.25
C LEU A 278 18.53 10.00 24.52
N GLU A 279 19.64 10.37 25.16
CA GLU A 279 20.98 10.17 24.62
C GLU A 279 21.26 8.70 24.28
N VAL A 280 20.84 7.76 25.15
CA VAL A 280 20.98 6.32 24.90
C VAL A 280 20.17 5.90 23.65
N LEU A 281 18.90 6.31 23.57
CA LEU A 281 18.05 6.02 22.40
C LEU A 281 18.65 6.60 21.11
N ARG A 282 19.24 7.80 21.18
CA ARG A 282 19.81 8.50 20.03
C ARG A 282 21.18 7.98 19.60
N ALA A 283 21.94 7.38 20.52
CA ALA A 283 23.23 6.77 20.24
C ALA A 283 23.09 5.35 19.63
N ALA A 284 22.02 4.61 19.99
CA ALA A 284 21.82 3.22 19.57
C ALA A 284 21.93 3.02 18.03
N ALA A 285 22.53 1.91 17.61
CA ALA A 285 22.65 1.52 16.19
C ALA A 285 21.31 1.04 15.61
N THR A 286 20.50 0.39 16.44
CA THR A 286 19.15 -0.08 16.14
C THR A 286 18.10 0.72 16.91
N ILE A 287 16.88 0.77 16.40
CA ILE A 287 15.74 1.43 17.02
C ILE A 287 15.17 0.52 18.10
N ASP A 288 15.04 1.04 19.31
CA ASP A 288 14.31 0.42 20.41
C ASP A 288 12.87 0.95 20.40
N TYR A 289 12.01 0.34 19.57
CA TYR A 289 10.64 0.78 19.33
C TYR A 289 9.81 0.86 20.62
N GLU A 290 9.92 -0.17 21.47
CA GLU A 290 9.20 -0.25 22.74
C GLU A 290 9.60 0.89 23.68
N ARG A 291 10.91 1.12 23.83
CA ARG A 291 11.40 2.18 24.72
C ARG A 291 11.10 3.57 24.19
N VAL A 292 11.15 3.78 22.87
CA VAL A 292 10.72 5.03 22.26
C VAL A 292 9.24 5.30 22.58
N MET A 293 8.37 4.31 22.40
CA MET A 293 6.95 4.46 22.70
C MET A 293 6.66 4.60 24.20
N ALA A 294 7.39 3.89 25.06
CA ALA A 294 7.30 4.04 26.52
C ALA A 294 7.64 5.46 27.00
N VAL A 295 8.54 6.15 26.29
CA VAL A 295 8.85 7.57 26.54
C VAL A 295 7.77 8.50 25.98
N LYS A 296 7.26 8.24 24.77
CA LYS A 296 6.26 9.12 24.12
C LYS A 296 4.88 9.04 24.75
N TRP A 297 4.39 7.86 25.11
CA TRP A 297 3.01 7.66 25.54
C TRP A 297 2.56 8.56 26.71
N PRO A 298 3.30 8.65 27.84
CA PRO A 298 2.89 9.50 28.95
C PRO A 298 2.83 11.00 28.58
N LEU A 299 3.70 11.45 27.68
CA LEU A 299 3.78 12.86 27.29
C LEU A 299 2.67 13.21 26.30
N LEU A 300 2.36 12.30 25.36
CA LEU A 300 1.20 12.43 24.48
C LEU A 300 -0.09 12.50 25.29
N ARG A 301 -0.24 11.63 26.30
CA ARG A 301 -1.40 11.61 27.20
C ARG A 301 -1.58 12.96 27.91
N ALA A 302 -0.50 13.49 28.49
CA ALA A 302 -0.55 14.78 29.15
C ALA A 302 -0.86 15.95 28.20
N CYS A 303 -0.36 15.90 26.96
CA CYS A 303 -0.71 16.90 25.94
C CYS A 303 -2.19 16.82 25.55
N HIS A 304 -2.76 15.62 25.42
CA HIS A 304 -4.19 15.42 25.19
C HIS A 304 -5.03 15.92 26.38
N ASP A 305 -4.61 15.62 27.61
CA ASP A 305 -5.30 16.10 28.80
C ASP A 305 -5.27 17.64 28.88
N ALA A 306 -4.15 18.28 28.53
CA ALA A 306 -4.07 19.74 28.42
C ALA A 306 -4.95 20.31 27.29
N ALA A 307 -5.03 19.62 26.15
CA ALA A 307 -5.90 20.00 25.04
C ALA A 307 -7.39 19.90 25.41
N SER A 308 -7.78 18.83 26.11
CA SER A 308 -9.17 18.55 26.48
C SER A 308 -9.72 19.51 27.53
N VAL A 309 -8.90 20.15 28.36
CA VAL A 309 -9.36 21.24 29.25
C VAL A 309 -9.81 22.48 28.44
N ARG A 310 -9.36 22.61 27.18
CA ARG A 310 -9.62 23.75 26.31
C ARG A 310 -10.61 23.40 25.19
N GLU A 311 -11.74 22.77 25.53
CA GLU A 311 -12.69 22.25 24.54
C GLU A 311 -13.26 23.32 23.60
N ASP A 312 -13.36 24.57 24.07
CA ASP A 312 -13.82 25.71 23.28
C ASP A 312 -12.77 26.28 22.31
N SER A 313 -11.53 25.79 22.36
CA SER A 313 -10.47 26.22 21.45
C SER A 313 -10.74 25.80 20.01
N GLU A 314 -10.31 26.61 19.05
CA GLU A 314 -10.43 26.26 17.63
C GLU A 314 -9.71 24.95 17.29
N ARG A 315 -8.61 24.67 17.99
CA ARG A 315 -7.83 23.45 17.82
C ARG A 315 -8.59 22.20 18.25
N TRP A 316 -9.29 22.24 19.39
CA TRP A 316 -10.15 21.13 19.80
C TRP A 316 -11.36 20.96 18.87
N LYS A 317 -11.94 22.07 18.38
CA LYS A 317 -13.01 22.01 17.36
C LYS A 317 -12.52 21.41 16.03
N GLU A 318 -11.31 21.71 15.60
CA GLU A 318 -10.66 21.08 14.43
C GLU A 318 -10.51 19.58 14.63
N PHE A 319 -10.03 19.16 15.80
CA PHE A 319 -9.97 17.74 16.19
C PHE A 319 -11.35 17.07 16.10
N ARG A 320 -12.40 17.66 16.68
CA ARG A 320 -13.76 17.10 16.63
C ARG A 320 -14.31 17.03 15.20
N ARG A 321 -14.10 18.05 14.37
CA ARG A 321 -14.47 18.03 12.93
C ARG A 321 -13.74 16.92 12.19
N TRP A 322 -12.44 16.75 12.46
CA TRP A 322 -11.65 15.69 11.86
C TRP A 322 -12.16 14.31 12.27
N CYS A 323 -12.49 14.09 13.54
CA CYS A 323 -13.10 12.83 13.98
C CYS A 323 -14.36 12.53 13.18
N SER A 324 -15.32 13.46 13.11
CA SER A 324 -16.58 13.23 12.40
C SER A 324 -16.39 12.86 10.93
N ALA A 325 -15.32 13.32 10.28
CA ALA A 325 -15.00 12.99 8.89
C ALA A 325 -14.40 11.58 8.69
N HIS A 326 -13.97 10.91 9.76
CA HIS A 326 -13.29 9.61 9.73
C HIS A 326 -14.04 8.52 10.51
N GLU A 327 -15.21 8.84 11.06
CA GLU A 327 -16.07 7.84 11.69
C GLU A 327 -16.87 7.04 10.64
N PRO A 328 -17.22 5.78 10.93
CA PRO A 328 -16.95 4.99 12.15
C PRO A 328 -15.59 4.28 12.22
N GLU A 329 -14.80 4.27 11.14
CA GLU A 329 -13.52 3.55 11.06
C GLU A 329 -12.53 4.01 12.15
N LEU A 330 -12.53 5.32 12.44
CA LEU A 330 -11.70 5.90 13.50
C LEU A 330 -12.06 5.36 14.89
N THR A 331 -13.34 5.23 15.23
CA THR A 331 -13.78 4.62 16.49
C THR A 331 -13.28 3.19 16.62
N ALA A 332 -13.41 2.38 15.56
CA ALA A 332 -12.97 0.99 15.60
C ALA A 332 -11.46 0.89 15.87
N PHE A 333 -10.65 1.71 15.18
CA PHE A 333 -9.22 1.79 15.43
C PHE A 333 -8.90 2.29 16.86
N ALA A 334 -9.54 3.37 17.30
CA ALA A 334 -9.26 3.96 18.61
C ALA A 334 -9.60 3.00 19.77
N MET A 335 -10.71 2.26 19.65
CA MET A 335 -11.08 1.22 20.61
C MET A 335 -10.12 0.04 20.59
N HIS A 336 -9.60 -0.34 19.41
CA HIS A 336 -8.56 -1.35 19.29
C HIS A 336 -7.28 -0.93 20.01
N MET A 337 -6.80 0.29 19.75
CA MET A 337 -5.62 0.83 20.39
C MET A 337 -5.75 0.94 21.91
N ALA A 338 -6.92 1.38 22.40
CA ALA A 338 -7.19 1.47 23.84
C ALA A 338 -7.07 0.10 24.55
N ARG A 339 -7.37 -1.01 23.84
CA ARG A 339 -7.18 -2.36 24.38
C ARG A 339 -5.75 -2.87 24.29
N GLU A 340 -5.07 -2.61 23.17
CA GLU A 340 -3.69 -3.07 22.93
C GLU A 340 -2.67 -2.31 23.82
N VAL A 341 -2.86 -1.00 24.00
CA VAL A 341 -1.89 -0.10 24.66
C VAL A 341 -2.32 0.26 26.10
N GLY A 342 -3.56 -0.03 26.51
CA GLY A 342 -4.23 0.42 27.75
C GLY A 342 -3.65 -0.05 29.10
N GLY A 343 -2.34 -0.24 29.20
CA GLY A 343 -1.57 -0.59 30.40
C GLY A 343 -1.06 0.60 31.22
N PHE A 344 -1.16 1.85 30.75
CA PHE A 344 -0.81 3.04 31.56
C PHE A 344 -1.95 3.43 32.50
N ARG A 345 -2.28 2.51 33.41
CA ARG A 345 -3.35 2.68 34.40
C ARG A 345 -2.85 3.58 35.53
N SER A 346 -3.41 4.79 35.66
CA SER A 346 -3.44 5.49 36.95
C SER A 346 -4.21 4.63 37.95
N GLU A 347 -3.72 4.48 39.18
CA GLU A 347 -4.30 3.64 40.25
C GLU A 347 -5.72 4.04 40.71
N SER A 348 -6.35 5.05 40.10
CA SER A 348 -7.72 5.45 40.38
C SER A 348 -8.67 4.99 39.26
N THR A 349 -9.26 3.80 39.41
CA THR A 349 -10.32 3.29 38.53
C THR A 349 -11.67 3.98 38.79
N PRO A 350 -12.35 4.51 37.75
CA PRO A 350 -13.79 4.39 37.62
C PRO A 350 -14.12 3.06 36.90
N THR A 351 -15.25 2.47 37.27
CA THR A 351 -15.81 1.26 36.63
C THR A 351 -16.48 1.59 35.28
N HIS A 352 -16.37 0.68 34.29
CA HIS A 352 -17.21 0.55 33.08
C HIS A 352 -17.22 1.69 32.03
N ALA A 353 -17.40 1.31 30.75
CA ALA A 353 -17.65 2.09 29.51
C ALA A 353 -16.94 3.45 29.32
N ASP A 354 -17.19 4.42 30.21
CA ASP A 354 -16.66 5.78 30.15
C ASP A 354 -15.13 5.84 30.14
N ALA A 355 -14.45 4.92 30.82
CA ALA A 355 -12.99 4.82 30.82
C ALA A 355 -12.42 4.32 29.47
N ALA A 356 -13.13 3.41 28.79
CA ALA A 356 -12.73 2.94 27.48
C ALA A 356 -12.99 3.99 26.41
N ASP A 357 -14.08 4.77 26.55
CA ASP A 357 -14.38 5.90 25.66
C ASP A 357 -13.38 7.06 25.81
N ALA A 358 -12.95 7.36 27.04
CA ALA A 358 -11.93 8.38 27.30
C ALA A 358 -10.55 7.99 26.74
N ASP A 359 -10.19 6.71 26.79
CA ASP A 359 -8.93 6.22 26.21
C ASP A 359 -9.01 6.11 24.67
N ALA A 360 -10.17 5.75 24.13
CA ALA A 360 -10.40 5.85 22.70
C ALA A 360 -10.29 7.31 22.21
N ASP A 361 -10.82 8.30 22.94
CA ASP A 361 -10.68 9.72 22.56
C ASP A 361 -9.21 10.16 22.48
N PHE A 362 -8.37 9.69 23.40
CA PHE A 362 -6.92 9.90 23.35
C PHE A 362 -6.33 9.35 22.03
N HIS A 363 -6.65 8.12 21.66
CA HIS A 363 -6.16 7.52 20.42
C HIS A 363 -6.71 8.21 19.15
N ARG A 364 -7.93 8.76 19.19
CA ARG A 364 -8.43 9.64 18.13
C ARG A 364 -7.58 10.90 18.01
N TRP A 365 -7.27 11.55 19.13
CA TRP A 365 -6.45 12.76 19.16
C TRP A 365 -5.02 12.51 18.65
N VAL A 366 -4.42 11.38 19.01
CA VAL A 366 -3.09 10.95 18.50
C VAL A 366 -3.09 10.88 16.97
N GLN A 367 -4.13 10.32 16.35
CA GLN A 367 -4.23 10.26 14.89
C GLN A 367 -4.44 11.63 14.25
N TRP A 368 -5.25 12.48 14.86
CA TRP A 368 -5.43 13.86 14.38
C TRP A 368 -4.13 14.67 14.48
N GLU A 369 -3.36 14.52 15.56
CA GLU A 369 -2.08 15.20 15.72
C GLU A 369 -1.05 14.70 14.70
N LEU A 370 -1.01 13.40 14.41
CA LEU A 370 -0.24 12.84 13.29
C LEU A 370 -0.64 13.45 11.95
N GLU A 371 -1.94 13.52 11.66
CA GLU A 371 -2.46 14.12 10.42
C GLU A 371 -1.99 15.58 10.28
N ARG A 372 -2.04 16.35 11.37
CA ARG A 372 -1.56 17.74 11.38
C ARG A 372 -0.08 17.83 11.09
N GLN A 373 0.74 17.00 11.73
CA GLN A 373 2.19 17.02 11.56
C GLN A 373 2.62 16.53 10.18
N LEU A 374 1.97 15.48 9.63
CA LEU A 374 2.18 15.03 8.26
C LEU A 374 1.76 16.09 7.24
N GLY A 375 0.63 16.78 7.47
CA GLY A 375 0.26 17.95 6.68
C GLY A 375 1.30 19.07 6.76
N GLY A 376 1.99 19.22 7.89
CA GLY A 376 3.14 20.11 8.05
C GLY A 376 4.33 19.71 7.18
N ALA A 377 4.68 18.42 7.13
CA ALA A 377 5.72 17.91 6.26
C ALA A 377 5.37 18.04 4.77
N SER A 378 4.11 17.81 4.41
CA SER A 378 3.60 18.00 3.05
C SER A 378 3.67 19.47 2.60
N ARG A 379 3.26 20.40 3.47
CA ARG A 379 3.47 21.85 3.22
C ARG A 379 4.94 22.20 3.08
N ALA A 380 5.82 21.65 3.91
CA ALA A 380 7.26 21.91 3.79
C ALA A 380 7.84 21.41 2.46
N ALA A 381 7.33 20.31 1.90
CA ALA A 381 7.70 19.85 0.57
C ALA A 381 7.20 20.81 -0.52
N ALA A 382 5.93 21.25 -0.44
CA ALA A 382 5.37 22.23 -1.38
C ALA A 382 6.12 23.58 -1.33
N ASP A 383 6.42 24.10 -0.14
CA ASP A 383 7.17 25.34 0.08
C ASP A 383 8.62 25.23 -0.45
N ALA A 384 9.18 24.01 -0.48
CA ALA A 384 10.48 23.73 -1.09
C ALA A 384 10.42 23.62 -2.63
N GLY A 385 9.25 23.87 -3.24
CA GLY A 385 9.06 23.87 -4.69
C GLY A 385 8.81 22.49 -5.30
N MET A 386 8.54 21.47 -4.48
CA MET A 386 8.26 20.12 -4.96
C MET A 386 6.89 20.04 -5.62
N ARG A 387 6.84 19.56 -6.87
CA ARG A 387 5.56 19.40 -7.58
C ARG A 387 4.77 18.16 -7.16
N ILE A 388 5.47 17.09 -6.77
CA ILE A 388 4.85 15.85 -6.27
C ILE A 388 4.80 15.88 -4.74
N GLY A 389 5.83 16.42 -4.07
CA GLY A 389 5.82 16.53 -2.61
C GLY A 389 6.08 15.19 -1.92
N LEU A 390 5.20 14.74 -1.03
CA LEU A 390 5.37 13.45 -0.38
C LEU A 390 4.91 12.30 -1.29
N TYR A 391 5.75 11.27 -1.37
CA TYR A 391 5.47 9.99 -2.02
C TYR A 391 5.27 8.93 -0.93
N GLN A 392 4.03 8.56 -0.67
CA GLN A 392 3.68 7.57 0.37
C GLN A 392 3.62 6.16 -0.18
N ASP A 393 3.71 5.18 0.71
CA ASP A 393 3.71 3.75 0.38
C ASP A 393 2.57 3.00 1.06
N LEU A 394 1.83 2.21 0.27
CA LEU A 394 0.69 1.43 0.71
C LEU A 394 1.04 -0.06 0.73
N ALA A 395 1.32 -0.57 1.93
CA ALA A 395 1.48 -2.02 2.15
C ALA A 395 0.29 -2.84 1.63
N ILE A 396 0.61 -4.03 1.13
CA ILE A 396 -0.33 -4.99 0.53
C ILE A 396 -1.43 -5.50 1.49
N GLY A 397 -1.16 -5.59 2.79
CA GLY A 397 -2.06 -6.23 3.76
C GLY A 397 -1.90 -5.71 5.19
N SER A 398 -2.69 -6.28 6.09
CA SER A 398 -2.71 -5.94 7.53
C SER A 398 -2.86 -7.21 8.36
N ALA A 399 -2.29 -7.21 9.56
CA ALA A 399 -2.34 -8.34 10.49
C ALA A 399 -3.78 -8.80 10.77
N GLY A 400 -4.00 -10.12 10.82
CA GLY A 400 -5.32 -10.70 11.11
C GLY A 400 -5.83 -10.43 12.53
N SER A 401 -4.94 -10.03 13.43
CA SER A 401 -5.23 -9.55 14.79
C SER A 401 -5.21 -8.03 14.91
N GLY A 402 -5.12 -7.30 13.80
CA GLY A 402 -5.12 -5.83 13.79
C GLY A 402 -6.53 -5.22 13.72
N SER A 403 -6.62 -3.90 13.84
CA SER A 403 -7.90 -3.19 13.86
C SER A 403 -8.64 -3.24 12.51
N ASP A 404 -7.95 -3.40 11.38
CA ASP A 404 -8.64 -3.55 10.07
C ASP A 404 -9.46 -4.84 10.04
N ALA A 405 -8.86 -5.95 10.48
CA ALA A 405 -9.53 -7.24 10.58
C ALA A 405 -10.61 -7.26 11.66
N GLU A 406 -10.56 -6.36 12.64
CA GLU A 406 -11.63 -6.17 13.61
C GLU A 406 -12.79 -5.36 13.03
N ALA A 407 -12.50 -4.20 12.43
CA ALA A 407 -13.48 -3.27 11.88
C ALA A 407 -14.23 -3.85 10.68
N PHE A 408 -13.56 -4.68 9.88
CA PHE A 408 -14.09 -5.29 8.67
C PHE A 408 -14.02 -6.82 8.73
N GLY A 409 -14.28 -7.43 9.90
CA GLY A 409 -13.97 -8.85 10.12
C GLY A 409 -14.58 -9.86 9.14
N GLU A 410 -15.72 -9.54 8.51
CA GLU A 410 -16.26 -10.38 7.45
C GLU A 410 -15.45 -10.35 6.16
N LEU A 411 -14.65 -9.32 5.92
CA LEU A 411 -13.85 -9.11 4.71
C LEU A 411 -12.58 -9.96 4.67
N PHE A 412 -11.96 -10.19 5.83
CA PHE A 412 -10.67 -10.88 5.94
C PHE A 412 -10.86 -12.38 6.13
N VAL A 413 -10.29 -13.18 5.22
CA VAL A 413 -10.44 -14.63 5.21
C VAL A 413 -9.47 -15.26 6.19
N ARG A 414 -10.00 -15.83 7.28
CA ARG A 414 -9.23 -16.59 8.27
C ARG A 414 -8.91 -17.99 7.74
N GLY A 415 -7.85 -18.63 8.26
CA GLY A 415 -7.40 -19.94 7.78
C GLY A 415 -6.54 -19.86 6.52
N MET A 416 -6.18 -18.65 6.09
CA MET A 416 -5.42 -18.35 4.88
C MET A 416 -4.42 -17.23 5.18
N ALA A 417 -3.29 -17.27 4.49
CA ALA A 417 -2.31 -16.20 4.46
C ALA A 417 -2.02 -15.79 3.01
N VAL A 418 -1.69 -14.51 2.81
CA VAL A 418 -1.14 -14.02 1.55
C VAL A 418 0.34 -14.38 1.48
N GLY A 419 0.81 -14.68 0.27
CA GLY A 419 2.22 -14.94 0.03
C GLY A 419 2.59 -14.82 -1.44
N ALA A 420 3.65 -15.54 -1.81
CA ALA A 420 4.12 -15.69 -3.17
C ALA A 420 4.43 -17.17 -3.47
N PRO A 421 4.25 -17.62 -4.73
CA PRO A 421 4.66 -18.95 -5.14
C PRO A 421 6.20 -19.09 -5.09
N PRO A 422 6.73 -20.33 -5.19
CA PRO A 422 8.16 -20.57 -5.35
C PRO A 422 8.81 -19.77 -6.48
N ASP A 423 10.00 -19.25 -6.20
CA ASP A 423 10.83 -18.48 -7.13
C ASP A 423 12.34 -18.81 -6.93
N PRO A 424 13.26 -18.32 -7.79
CA PRO A 424 14.69 -18.60 -7.66
C PRO A 424 15.34 -18.09 -6.36
N TYR A 425 14.71 -17.14 -5.65
CA TYR A 425 15.19 -16.60 -4.38
C TYR A 425 14.60 -17.34 -3.17
N SER A 426 13.38 -17.87 -3.29
CA SER A 426 12.71 -18.69 -2.28
C SER A 426 12.12 -19.97 -2.90
N ALA A 427 12.86 -21.08 -2.75
CA ALA A 427 12.50 -22.38 -3.34
C ALA A 427 11.15 -22.94 -2.86
N HIS A 428 10.66 -22.53 -1.68
CA HIS A 428 9.38 -22.95 -1.12
C HIS A 428 8.29 -21.86 -1.20
N GLY A 429 8.56 -20.76 -1.91
CA GLY A 429 7.71 -19.58 -1.92
C GLY A 429 7.80 -18.78 -0.63
N GLN A 430 6.92 -17.80 -0.47
CA GLN A 430 6.94 -16.91 0.70
C GLN A 430 5.55 -16.88 1.33
N ASN A 431 5.48 -16.89 2.66
CA ASN A 431 4.26 -16.65 3.40
C ASN A 431 4.43 -15.34 4.17
N TRP A 432 3.60 -14.34 3.86
CA TRP A 432 3.70 -13.00 4.46
C TRP A 432 2.84 -12.83 5.71
N GLY A 433 2.08 -13.86 6.10
CA GLY A 433 1.50 -13.99 7.44
C GLY A 433 0.23 -13.18 7.72
N PHE A 434 -0.32 -12.46 6.75
CA PHE A 434 -1.59 -11.73 6.91
C PHE A 434 -2.72 -12.35 6.09
N PRO A 435 -3.98 -12.28 6.57
CA PRO A 435 -5.12 -12.86 5.86
C PRO A 435 -5.45 -12.08 4.59
N PRO A 436 -5.87 -12.77 3.51
CA PRO A 436 -6.35 -12.10 2.32
C PRO A 436 -7.74 -11.49 2.51
N ILE A 437 -8.09 -10.56 1.62
CA ILE A 437 -9.43 -10.00 1.50
C ILE A 437 -10.28 -10.85 0.56
N ASP A 438 -11.50 -11.23 0.96
CA ASP A 438 -12.45 -11.91 0.07
C ASP A 438 -12.95 -10.93 -1.03
N PRO A 439 -12.65 -11.18 -2.32
CA PRO A 439 -13.05 -10.28 -3.41
C PRO A 439 -14.57 -10.20 -3.60
N THR A 440 -15.30 -11.26 -3.26
CA THR A 440 -16.78 -11.29 -3.33
C THR A 440 -17.38 -10.42 -2.24
N ARG A 441 -16.87 -10.54 -1.01
CA ARG A 441 -17.32 -9.70 0.12
C ARG A 441 -16.88 -8.26 -0.02
N LEU A 442 -15.72 -8.00 -0.60
CA LEU A 442 -15.27 -6.66 -0.93
C LEU A 442 -16.27 -5.93 -1.84
N ARG A 443 -16.72 -6.61 -2.91
CA ARG A 443 -17.76 -6.08 -3.81
C ARG A 443 -19.12 -5.98 -3.12
N ALA A 444 -19.51 -6.97 -2.31
CA ALA A 444 -20.78 -6.94 -1.57
C ALA A 444 -20.84 -5.77 -0.57
N GLY A 445 -19.71 -5.48 0.09
CA GLY A 445 -19.49 -4.32 0.95
C GLY A 445 -19.26 -3.01 0.19
N ARG A 446 -19.60 -2.98 -1.11
CA ARG A 446 -19.54 -1.79 -1.98
C ARG A 446 -18.16 -1.14 -2.03
N TYR A 447 -17.09 -1.94 -1.93
CA TYR A 447 -15.69 -1.50 -1.90
C TYR A 447 -15.31 -0.52 -0.77
N ARG A 448 -16.14 -0.39 0.28
CA ARG A 448 -15.94 0.59 1.37
C ARG A 448 -14.51 0.61 1.92
N TYR A 449 -13.99 -0.56 2.31
CA TYR A 449 -12.64 -0.65 2.85
C TYR A 449 -11.57 -0.17 1.85
N PHE A 450 -11.69 -0.55 0.57
CA PHE A 450 -10.72 -0.15 -0.45
C PHE A 450 -10.79 1.36 -0.76
N ILE A 451 -11.99 1.94 -0.74
CA ILE A 451 -12.17 3.39 -0.90
C ILE A 451 -11.47 4.14 0.24
N GLU A 452 -11.74 3.76 1.49
CA GLU A 452 -11.12 4.39 2.66
C GLU A 452 -9.61 4.17 2.70
N LEU A 453 -9.14 2.99 2.27
CA LEU A 453 -7.71 2.67 2.14
C LEU A 453 -7.00 3.61 1.16
N VAL A 454 -7.55 3.79 -0.03
CA VAL A 454 -6.95 4.65 -1.05
C VAL A 454 -7.00 6.12 -0.64
N ARG A 455 -8.13 6.58 -0.08
CA ARG A 455 -8.25 7.94 0.49
C ARG A 455 -7.20 8.18 1.56
N ALA A 456 -7.06 7.25 2.49
CA ALA A 456 -6.04 7.33 3.53
C ALA A 456 -4.63 7.36 2.93
N GLY A 457 -4.33 6.58 1.89
CA GLY A 457 -3.05 6.58 1.19
C GLY A 457 -2.67 7.92 0.56
N PHE A 458 -3.64 8.64 -0.04
CA PHE A 458 -3.40 9.93 -0.67
C PHE A 458 -3.35 11.13 0.28
N ARG A 459 -3.83 11.01 1.53
CA ARG A 459 -3.77 12.13 2.49
C ARG A 459 -2.34 12.65 2.62
N ASN A 460 -2.15 13.94 2.34
CA ASN A 460 -0.86 14.65 2.38
C ASN A 460 0.18 14.18 1.35
N ALA A 461 -0.18 13.39 0.35
CA ALA A 461 0.72 12.84 -0.67
C ALA A 461 0.37 13.31 -2.08
N GLY A 462 1.38 13.62 -2.89
CA GLY A 462 1.20 13.84 -4.34
C GLY A 462 1.66 12.65 -5.19
N ALA A 463 2.11 11.57 -4.55
CA ALA A 463 2.24 10.26 -5.18
C ALA A 463 1.97 9.13 -4.16
N LEU A 464 1.41 8.02 -4.65
CA LEU A 464 1.16 6.82 -3.86
C LEU A 464 1.78 5.58 -4.53
N ARG A 465 2.64 4.86 -3.80
CA ARG A 465 3.12 3.53 -4.17
C ARG A 465 2.07 2.52 -3.75
N ILE A 466 1.69 1.63 -4.67
CA ILE A 466 0.92 0.43 -4.36
C ILE A 466 1.91 -0.73 -4.31
N ASP A 467 2.20 -1.21 -3.11
CA ASP A 467 3.03 -2.39 -2.88
C ASP A 467 2.35 -3.62 -3.49
N HIS A 468 3.11 -4.45 -4.20
CA HIS A 468 2.62 -5.62 -4.91
C HIS A 468 1.35 -5.32 -5.73
N VAL A 469 1.45 -4.42 -6.73
CA VAL A 469 0.28 -3.92 -7.48
C VAL A 469 -0.53 -5.02 -8.15
N MET A 470 0.10 -6.18 -8.41
CA MET A 470 -0.54 -7.41 -8.85
C MET A 470 -1.71 -7.81 -7.94
N GLY A 471 -1.71 -7.43 -6.66
CA GLY A 471 -2.78 -7.67 -5.71
C GLY A 471 -4.13 -7.05 -6.08
N LEU A 472 -4.14 -6.04 -6.96
CA LEU A 472 -5.38 -5.51 -7.56
C LEU A 472 -5.99 -6.47 -8.61
N PHE A 473 -5.19 -7.42 -9.12
CA PHE A 473 -5.57 -8.39 -10.15
C PHE A 473 -5.76 -9.78 -9.59
N ARG A 474 -4.79 -10.24 -8.78
CA ARG A 474 -4.77 -11.55 -8.13
C ARG A 474 -3.85 -11.52 -6.91
N LEU A 475 -4.20 -12.29 -5.87
CA LEU A 475 -3.30 -12.57 -4.76
C LEU A 475 -3.09 -14.06 -4.61
N PHE A 476 -1.89 -14.45 -4.20
CA PHE A 476 -1.55 -15.84 -3.94
C PHE A 476 -1.91 -16.19 -2.49
N TRP A 477 -2.87 -17.11 -2.33
CA TRP A 477 -3.40 -17.53 -1.04
C TRP A 477 -2.81 -18.87 -0.64
N ILE A 478 -2.35 -18.97 0.59
CA ILE A 478 -1.72 -20.15 1.18
C ILE A 478 -2.60 -20.58 2.37
N PRO A 479 -3.10 -21.83 2.42
CA PRO A 479 -3.80 -22.33 3.61
C PRO A 479 -2.90 -22.34 4.85
N ASP A 480 -3.47 -22.05 6.02
CA ASP A 480 -2.71 -22.04 7.27
C ASP A 480 -1.96 -23.36 7.51
N GLY A 481 -0.70 -23.26 7.94
CA GLY A 481 0.18 -24.41 8.19
C GLY A 481 0.78 -25.06 6.94
N LYS A 482 0.55 -24.50 5.74
CA LYS A 482 1.13 -24.96 4.47
C LYS A 482 2.27 -24.03 4.00
N LEU A 483 3.03 -24.49 3.01
CA LEU A 483 4.12 -23.73 2.39
C LEU A 483 3.63 -22.94 1.16
N GLY A 484 4.46 -22.04 0.62
CA GLY A 484 4.12 -21.25 -0.57
C GLY A 484 3.87 -22.10 -1.82
N GLU A 485 4.41 -23.30 -1.91
CA GLU A 485 4.12 -24.22 -3.02
C GLU A 485 2.70 -24.81 -3.02
N ASP A 486 2.03 -24.80 -1.87
CA ASP A 486 0.67 -25.36 -1.68
C ASP A 486 -0.45 -24.34 -1.96
N GLY A 487 -0.10 -23.09 -2.26
CA GLY A 487 -1.05 -22.02 -2.48
C GLY A 487 -1.60 -21.93 -3.92
N ALA A 488 -2.51 -20.99 -4.13
CA ALA A 488 -3.06 -20.69 -5.44
C ALA A 488 -3.43 -19.20 -5.59
N TYR A 489 -3.46 -18.72 -6.83
CA TYR A 489 -3.93 -17.36 -7.11
C TYR A 489 -5.46 -17.29 -7.04
N VAL A 490 -5.96 -16.25 -6.37
CA VAL A 490 -7.38 -15.85 -6.35
C VAL A 490 -7.52 -14.49 -7.04
N ARG A 491 -8.47 -14.37 -7.97
CA ARG A 491 -8.70 -13.18 -8.79
C ARG A 491 -9.43 -12.07 -8.02
N TYR A 492 -8.98 -10.83 -8.22
CA TYR A 492 -9.63 -9.61 -7.72
C TYR A 492 -10.31 -8.84 -8.86
N PRO A 493 -11.34 -8.01 -8.57
CA PRO A 493 -12.05 -7.23 -9.58
C PRO A 493 -11.23 -6.02 -10.05
N SER A 494 -10.16 -6.26 -10.78
CA SER A 494 -9.14 -5.25 -11.12
C SER A 494 -9.70 -3.99 -11.78
N GLU A 495 -10.63 -4.10 -12.73
CA GLU A 495 -11.22 -2.90 -13.35
C GLU A 495 -11.93 -1.99 -12.36
N ASP A 496 -12.65 -2.56 -11.37
CA ASP A 496 -13.33 -1.79 -10.34
C ASP A 496 -12.30 -1.14 -9.40
N LEU A 497 -11.27 -1.89 -8.98
CA LEU A 497 -10.23 -1.41 -8.06
C LEU A 497 -9.35 -0.33 -8.72
N LEU A 498 -8.93 -0.53 -9.98
CA LEU A 498 -8.18 0.46 -10.76
C LEU A 498 -9.03 1.71 -11.02
N GLY A 499 -10.32 1.55 -11.27
CA GLY A 499 -11.27 2.67 -11.40
C GLY A 499 -11.36 3.52 -10.13
N ILE A 500 -11.53 2.89 -8.97
CA ILE A 500 -11.58 3.58 -7.68
C ILE A 500 -10.24 4.27 -7.38
N LEU A 501 -9.11 3.59 -7.64
CA LEU A 501 -7.78 4.16 -7.48
C LEU A 501 -7.58 5.40 -8.37
N ALA A 502 -8.02 5.32 -9.63
CA ALA A 502 -7.95 6.42 -10.59
C ALA A 502 -8.82 7.62 -10.17
N LEU A 503 -10.03 7.36 -9.65
CA LEU A 503 -10.91 8.40 -9.13
C LEU A 503 -10.23 9.17 -7.98
N GLU A 504 -9.67 8.45 -7.02
CA GLU A 504 -9.00 9.08 -5.87
C GLU A 504 -7.67 9.73 -6.24
N SER A 505 -6.92 9.19 -7.21
CA SER A 505 -5.75 9.84 -7.80
C SER A 505 -6.10 11.20 -8.41
N VAL A 506 -7.16 11.27 -9.22
CA VAL A 506 -7.61 12.53 -9.85
C VAL A 506 -8.10 13.52 -8.81
N ARG A 507 -8.84 13.09 -7.79
CA ARG A 507 -9.31 13.97 -6.70
C ARG A 507 -8.17 14.61 -5.91
N ASN A 508 -7.06 13.88 -5.74
CA ASN A 508 -5.89 14.36 -5.00
C ASN A 508 -4.80 14.98 -5.87
N GLN A 509 -4.96 14.99 -7.20
CA GLN A 509 -3.94 15.44 -8.16
C GLN A 509 -2.59 14.72 -7.94
N ALA A 510 -2.66 13.41 -7.67
CA ALA A 510 -1.54 12.61 -7.22
C ALA A 510 -1.21 11.46 -8.18
N LEU A 511 0.08 11.19 -8.39
CA LEU A 511 0.53 10.06 -9.21
C LEU A 511 0.35 8.73 -8.48
N VAL A 512 0.33 7.64 -9.26
CA VAL A 512 0.35 6.28 -8.73
C VAL A 512 1.55 5.54 -9.32
N VAL A 513 2.31 4.89 -8.45
CA VAL A 513 3.37 3.96 -8.82
C VAL A 513 2.95 2.57 -8.39
N GLY A 514 2.83 1.64 -9.33
CA GLY A 514 2.62 0.24 -9.04
C GLY A 514 3.97 -0.46 -8.90
N GLU A 515 4.19 -1.14 -7.78
CA GLU A 515 5.30 -2.08 -7.69
C GLU A 515 4.94 -3.37 -8.45
N ASP A 516 5.51 -3.51 -9.65
CA ASP A 516 5.33 -4.62 -10.57
C ASP A 516 6.61 -5.48 -10.69
N LEU A 517 7.14 -5.97 -9.56
CA LEU A 517 8.28 -6.89 -9.51
C LEU A 517 7.82 -8.33 -9.18
N GLY A 518 8.71 -9.30 -9.37
CA GLY A 518 8.42 -10.71 -9.08
C GLY A 518 7.76 -11.45 -10.25
N THR A 519 6.70 -12.23 -9.97
CA THR A 519 5.98 -13.03 -10.98
C THR A 519 4.81 -12.24 -11.58
N VAL A 520 5.14 -11.35 -12.51
CA VAL A 520 4.19 -10.39 -13.10
C VAL A 520 3.48 -11.01 -14.32
N PRO A 521 2.14 -11.03 -14.35
CA PRO A 521 1.40 -11.39 -15.57
C PRO A 521 1.75 -10.47 -16.75
N PRO A 522 1.92 -10.99 -17.98
CA PRO A 522 2.29 -10.17 -19.15
C PRO A 522 1.31 -9.03 -19.48
N ASP A 523 0.05 -9.18 -19.08
CA ASP A 523 -1.03 -8.21 -19.27
C ASP A 523 -1.04 -7.10 -18.20
N VAL A 524 -0.36 -7.27 -17.07
CA VAL A 524 -0.36 -6.28 -15.98
C VAL A 524 0.35 -4.98 -16.40
N PRO A 525 1.61 -4.97 -16.88
CA PRO A 525 2.28 -3.70 -17.22
C PRO A 525 1.55 -2.86 -18.28
N PRO A 526 1.05 -3.44 -19.40
CA PRO A 526 0.20 -2.70 -20.33
C PRO A 526 -1.05 -2.12 -19.68
N THR A 527 -1.72 -2.89 -18.80
CA THR A 527 -2.92 -2.42 -18.09
C THR A 527 -2.59 -1.27 -17.13
N LEU A 528 -1.50 -1.35 -16.38
CA LEU A 528 -1.02 -0.24 -15.54
C LEU A 528 -0.80 1.01 -16.40
N HIS A 529 -0.20 0.82 -17.58
CA HIS A 529 0.07 1.94 -18.48
C HIS A 529 -1.22 2.62 -18.96
N GLU A 530 -2.21 1.85 -19.39
CA GLU A 530 -3.53 2.35 -19.80
C GLU A 530 -4.22 3.16 -18.69
N TRP A 531 -4.11 2.71 -17.45
CA TRP A 531 -4.65 3.39 -16.28
C TRP A 531 -3.78 4.54 -15.76
N GLY A 532 -2.70 4.91 -16.44
CA GLY A 532 -1.83 6.02 -16.02
C GLY A 532 -0.99 5.72 -14.78
N ILE A 533 -0.81 4.45 -14.44
CA ILE A 533 0.02 3.99 -13.32
C ILE A 533 1.45 3.78 -13.83
N LEU A 534 2.43 4.24 -13.06
CA LEU A 534 3.85 4.06 -13.37
C LEU A 534 4.33 2.69 -12.90
N SER A 535 5.04 1.94 -13.75
CA SER A 535 5.75 0.72 -13.35
C SER A 535 6.96 1.05 -12.48
N SER A 536 7.41 0.10 -11.67
CA SER A 536 8.69 0.16 -10.96
C SER A 536 9.78 -0.54 -11.79
N LYS A 537 10.93 0.10 -11.93
CA LYS A 537 12.10 -0.42 -12.66
C LYS A 537 13.33 -0.31 -11.78
N VAL A 538 13.95 -1.44 -11.48
CA VAL A 538 15.05 -1.53 -10.51
C VAL A 538 16.30 -2.05 -11.22
N VAL A 539 17.39 -1.28 -11.20
CA VAL A 539 18.62 -1.59 -11.96
C VAL A 539 19.04 -3.05 -11.85
N TYR A 540 18.99 -3.64 -10.64
CA TYR A 540 19.39 -5.03 -10.42
C TYR A 540 18.60 -6.07 -11.25
N PHE A 541 17.38 -5.75 -11.66
CA PHE A 541 16.48 -6.61 -12.43
C PHE A 541 16.36 -6.22 -13.90
N GLU A 542 16.82 -5.03 -14.29
CA GLU A 542 16.75 -4.55 -15.66
C GLU A 542 17.87 -5.17 -16.51
N ARG A 543 17.59 -6.38 -16.99
CA ARG A 543 18.55 -7.21 -17.72
C ARG A 543 18.05 -7.67 -19.08
N GLU A 544 19.01 -7.92 -19.96
CA GLU A 544 18.82 -8.59 -21.23
C GLU A 544 18.74 -10.12 -21.08
N ARG A 545 18.33 -10.80 -22.16
CA ARG A 545 18.23 -12.27 -22.16
C ARG A 545 19.56 -12.98 -21.92
N ASP A 546 20.67 -12.32 -22.24
CA ASP A 546 22.03 -12.82 -22.00
C ASP A 546 22.59 -12.41 -20.62
N GLY A 547 21.81 -11.68 -19.82
CA GLY A 547 22.15 -11.24 -18.46
C GLY A 547 22.79 -9.85 -18.38
N ALA A 548 23.13 -9.21 -19.51
CA ALA A 548 23.69 -7.87 -19.51
C ALA A 548 22.71 -6.85 -18.92
N PHE A 549 23.23 -5.82 -18.23
CA PHE A 549 22.40 -4.72 -17.73
C PHE A 549 21.89 -3.86 -18.89
N ARG A 550 20.63 -3.44 -18.81
CA ARG A 550 20.04 -2.48 -19.75
C ARG A 550 20.67 -1.11 -19.56
N GLY A 551 20.95 -0.44 -20.68
CA GLY A 551 21.36 0.96 -20.70
C GLY A 551 20.19 1.91 -20.45
N PRO A 552 20.45 3.20 -20.19
CA PRO A 552 19.44 4.19 -19.83
C PRO A 552 18.34 4.34 -20.89
N SER A 553 18.67 4.24 -22.18
CA SER A 553 17.71 4.43 -23.28
C SER A 553 16.66 3.32 -23.39
N GLU A 554 16.85 2.20 -22.70
CA GLU A 554 16.01 1.00 -22.78
C GLU A 554 14.91 0.96 -21.72
N TYR A 555 14.96 1.86 -20.73
CA TYR A 555 13.94 1.96 -19.70
C TYR A 555 12.63 2.51 -20.29
N PRO A 556 11.46 2.05 -19.83
CA PRO A 556 10.18 2.61 -20.27
C PRO A 556 9.92 3.97 -19.64
N ALA A 557 9.38 4.92 -20.42
CA ALA A 557 9.07 6.26 -19.92
C ALA A 557 8.03 6.27 -18.78
N GLN A 558 7.02 5.40 -18.87
CA GLN A 558 5.95 5.29 -17.87
C GLN A 558 6.39 4.48 -16.63
N SER A 559 7.48 4.91 -16.00
CA SER A 559 8.05 4.24 -14.83
C SER A 559 8.64 5.18 -13.78
N LEU A 560 8.79 4.62 -12.58
CA LEU A 560 9.75 5.04 -11.56
C LEU A 560 10.99 4.14 -11.67
N ALA A 561 12.15 4.74 -11.96
CA ALA A 561 13.43 4.03 -12.01
C ALA A 561 14.24 4.24 -10.71
N THR A 562 14.73 3.17 -10.11
CA THR A 562 15.58 3.19 -8.91
C THR A 562 16.76 2.23 -9.03
N ALA A 563 17.82 2.45 -8.27
CA ALA A 563 18.96 1.54 -8.21
C ALA A 563 18.59 0.22 -7.48
N ASN A 564 17.91 0.37 -6.35
CA ASN A 564 17.50 -0.68 -5.44
C ASN A 564 16.15 -0.32 -4.78
N THR A 565 15.73 -1.15 -3.83
CA THR A 565 14.60 -0.91 -2.93
C THR A 565 15.02 -1.22 -1.49
N HIS A 566 14.13 -0.99 -0.52
CA HIS A 566 14.39 -1.31 0.90
C HIS A 566 14.60 -2.82 1.16
N ASP A 567 14.18 -3.69 0.23
CA ASP A 567 14.34 -5.14 0.27
C ASP A 567 15.65 -5.66 -0.36
N MET A 568 16.46 -4.75 -0.89
CA MET A 568 17.65 -5.09 -1.66
C MET A 568 18.91 -4.48 -1.06
N ALA A 569 20.05 -4.94 -1.56
CA ALA A 569 21.33 -4.35 -1.21
C ALA A 569 21.37 -2.86 -1.61
N THR A 570 21.90 -2.02 -0.70
CA THR A 570 22.38 -0.69 -1.10
C THR A 570 23.45 -0.83 -2.17
N LEU A 571 23.78 0.23 -2.90
CA LEU A 571 24.84 0.20 -3.91
C LEU A 571 26.19 -0.24 -3.31
N LEU A 572 26.51 0.21 -2.10
CA LEU A 572 27.74 -0.24 -1.42
C LEU A 572 27.61 -1.66 -0.87
N GLY A 573 26.45 -2.06 -0.35
CA GLY A 573 26.19 -3.44 0.03
C GLY A 573 26.38 -4.40 -1.16
N PHE A 574 25.88 -4.02 -2.33
CA PHE A 574 26.05 -4.75 -3.58
C PHE A 574 27.53 -4.87 -3.97
N LEU A 575 28.27 -3.75 -3.96
CA LEU A 575 29.71 -3.70 -4.26
C LEU A 575 30.55 -4.51 -3.27
N HIS A 576 30.12 -4.62 -2.01
CA HIS A 576 30.83 -5.35 -0.96
C HIS A 576 30.39 -6.81 -0.82
N ASN A 577 29.46 -7.31 -1.65
CA ASN A 577 28.84 -8.65 -1.51
C ASN A 577 28.00 -8.83 -0.22
N ARG A 578 27.64 -7.75 0.48
CA ARG A 578 27.11 -7.86 1.83
C ARG A 578 25.79 -8.63 1.91
N ASP A 579 24.90 -8.43 0.96
CA ASP A 579 23.64 -9.16 0.86
C ASP A 579 23.84 -10.63 0.48
N VAL A 580 24.87 -10.98 -0.31
CA VAL A 580 25.22 -12.37 -0.61
C VAL A 580 25.71 -13.07 0.65
N GLU A 581 26.58 -12.40 1.42
CA GLU A 581 27.07 -12.91 2.71
C GLU A 581 25.91 -13.16 3.68
N LEU A 582 25.00 -12.19 3.83
CA LEU A 582 23.81 -12.31 4.67
C LEU A 582 22.92 -13.47 4.20
N ARG A 583 22.69 -13.61 2.89
CA ARG A 583 21.89 -14.73 2.35
C ARG A 583 22.54 -16.08 2.64
N VAL A 584 23.86 -16.20 2.56
CA VAL A 584 24.58 -17.43 2.94
C VAL A 584 24.47 -17.68 4.44
N GLU A 585 24.73 -16.66 5.27
CA GLU A 585 24.65 -16.73 6.74
C GLU A 585 23.27 -17.19 7.23
N HIS A 586 22.20 -16.72 6.58
CA HIS A 586 20.83 -17.03 6.98
C HIS A 586 20.22 -18.27 6.28
N GLY A 587 20.97 -18.95 5.41
CA GLY A 587 20.51 -20.17 4.73
C GLY A 587 19.54 -19.91 3.57
N LEU A 588 19.61 -18.72 2.95
CA LEU A 588 18.86 -18.35 1.74
C LEU A 588 19.60 -18.71 0.45
N VAL A 589 20.80 -19.30 0.57
CA VAL A 589 21.55 -19.92 -0.52
C VAL A 589 21.68 -21.40 -0.17
N ALA A 590 21.44 -22.27 -1.15
CA ALA A 590 21.58 -23.72 -0.97
C ALA A 590 23.00 -24.10 -0.50
N ASP A 591 23.11 -25.16 0.31
CA ASP A 591 24.39 -25.64 0.84
C ASP A 591 25.42 -25.86 -0.27
N GLY A 592 26.63 -25.30 -0.09
CA GLY A 592 27.70 -25.32 -1.10
C GLY A 592 27.52 -24.34 -2.26
N GLY A 593 26.40 -23.61 -2.32
CA GLY A 593 26.11 -22.60 -3.35
C GLY A 593 26.75 -21.24 -3.12
N GLY A 594 27.38 -21.00 -1.96
CA GLY A 594 27.95 -19.69 -1.60
C GLY A 594 29.03 -19.20 -2.57
N GLU A 595 29.98 -20.06 -2.97
CA GLU A 595 31.03 -19.69 -3.94
C GLU A 595 30.43 -19.28 -5.30
N ALA A 596 29.40 -20.00 -5.75
CA ALA A 596 28.70 -19.69 -7.00
C ALA A 596 27.97 -18.34 -6.91
N ALA A 597 27.31 -18.06 -5.78
CA ALA A 597 26.63 -16.80 -5.54
C ALA A 597 27.59 -15.60 -5.49
N HIS A 598 28.75 -15.75 -4.85
CA HIS A 598 29.81 -14.75 -4.89
C HIS A 598 30.36 -14.54 -6.30
N ALA A 599 30.64 -15.62 -7.04
CA ALA A 599 31.12 -15.53 -8.42
C ALA A 599 30.09 -14.88 -9.35
N GLU A 600 28.80 -15.12 -9.14
CA GLU A 600 27.70 -14.44 -9.85
C GLU A 600 27.69 -12.96 -9.56
N ARG A 601 27.78 -12.58 -8.28
CA ARG A 601 27.86 -11.17 -7.91
C ARG A 601 29.07 -10.45 -8.49
N GLU A 602 30.25 -11.07 -8.52
CA GLU A 602 31.42 -10.44 -9.15
C GLU A 602 31.21 -10.22 -10.66
N ARG A 603 30.53 -11.15 -11.35
CA ARG A 603 30.13 -10.94 -12.76
C ARG A 603 29.14 -9.78 -12.88
N ASP A 604 28.14 -9.70 -12.00
CA ASP A 604 27.18 -8.60 -12.00
C ASP A 604 27.85 -7.24 -11.80
N LYS A 605 28.77 -7.11 -10.84
CA LYS A 605 29.52 -5.87 -10.63
C LYS A 605 30.30 -5.46 -11.87
N GLN A 606 30.97 -6.41 -12.51
CA GLN A 606 31.75 -6.15 -13.71
C GLN A 606 30.84 -5.71 -14.87
N GLN A 607 29.74 -6.42 -15.11
CA GLN A 607 28.78 -6.06 -16.17
C GLN A 607 28.15 -4.69 -15.94
N LEU A 608 27.81 -4.34 -14.70
CA LEU A 608 27.26 -3.02 -14.38
C LEU A 608 28.29 -1.91 -14.61
N ARG A 609 29.55 -2.12 -14.20
CA ARG A 609 30.65 -1.18 -14.49
C ARG A 609 30.88 -1.02 -15.99
N ASP A 610 30.89 -2.13 -16.73
CA ASP A 610 31.11 -2.11 -18.18
C ASP A 610 30.00 -1.33 -18.88
N MET A 611 28.73 -1.55 -18.53
CA MET A 611 27.61 -0.76 -19.05
C MET A 611 27.77 0.74 -18.74
N LEU A 612 28.12 1.10 -17.51
CA LEU A 612 28.32 2.50 -17.12
C LEU A 612 29.50 3.15 -17.87
N ILE A 613 30.56 2.40 -18.15
CA ILE A 613 31.71 2.87 -18.94
C ILE A 613 31.33 3.04 -20.41
N ASP A 614 30.60 2.08 -20.97
CA ASP A 614 30.18 2.08 -22.38
C ASP A 614 29.18 3.21 -22.68
N GLU A 615 28.31 3.55 -21.72
CA GLU A 615 27.44 4.73 -21.74
C GLU A 615 28.18 6.06 -21.47
N GLY A 616 29.49 5.99 -21.14
CA GLY A 616 30.32 7.16 -20.88
C GLY A 616 30.02 7.86 -19.54
N LEU A 617 29.39 7.16 -18.60
CA LEU A 617 28.98 7.66 -17.29
C LEU A 617 30.01 7.41 -16.19
N LEU A 618 30.91 6.44 -16.39
CA LEU A 618 31.99 6.09 -15.46
C LEU A 618 33.34 6.09 -16.18
N ASP A 619 34.33 6.82 -15.67
CA ASP A 619 35.71 6.70 -16.15
C ASP A 619 36.26 5.34 -15.71
N ARG A 620 36.79 4.57 -16.66
CA ARG A 620 37.47 3.29 -16.38
C ARG A 620 38.56 3.41 -15.30
N LYS A 621 39.23 4.55 -15.18
CA LYS A 621 40.25 4.80 -14.14
C LYS A 621 39.65 4.99 -12.74
N ALA A 622 38.37 5.35 -12.66
CA ALA A 622 37.62 5.56 -11.43
C ALA A 622 36.66 4.39 -11.13
N ALA A 623 36.77 3.26 -11.84
CA ALA A 623 35.83 2.14 -11.71
C ALA A 623 35.77 1.51 -10.30
N ASP A 624 36.85 1.66 -9.53
CA ASP A 624 36.95 1.21 -8.14
C ASP A 624 36.63 2.31 -7.11
N ASP A 625 36.41 3.56 -7.54
CA ASP A 625 35.93 4.63 -6.67
C ASP A 625 34.43 4.46 -6.44
N THR A 626 34.05 4.14 -5.21
CA THR A 626 32.66 3.87 -4.82
C THR A 626 31.76 5.10 -4.90
N THR A 627 32.33 6.30 -4.81
CA THR A 627 31.61 7.57 -4.98
C THR A 627 31.32 7.80 -6.45
N ALA A 628 32.32 7.63 -7.31
CA ALA A 628 32.17 7.75 -8.76
C ALA A 628 31.19 6.71 -9.30
N PHE A 629 31.24 5.47 -8.79
CA PHE A 629 30.30 4.42 -9.15
C PHE A 629 28.85 4.78 -8.78
N ARG A 630 28.60 5.23 -7.54
CA ARG A 630 27.26 5.66 -7.10
C ARG A 630 26.75 6.83 -7.95
N ALA A 631 27.60 7.82 -8.22
CA ALA A 631 27.28 8.93 -9.11
C ALA A 631 26.90 8.45 -10.52
N ALA A 632 27.68 7.53 -11.09
CA ALA A 632 27.42 6.99 -12.42
C ALA A 632 26.07 6.23 -12.50
N VAL A 633 25.70 5.46 -11.47
CA VAL A 633 24.39 4.81 -11.40
C VAL A 633 23.26 5.85 -11.33
N HIS A 634 23.38 6.87 -10.49
CA HIS A 634 22.37 7.94 -10.41
C HIS A 634 22.27 8.74 -11.72
N GLU A 635 23.39 8.99 -12.41
CA GLU A 635 23.39 9.63 -13.72
C GLU A 635 22.77 8.76 -14.81
N MET A 636 22.98 7.45 -14.76
CA MET A 636 22.33 6.49 -15.66
C MET A 636 20.81 6.56 -15.51
N LEU A 637 20.32 6.48 -14.26
CA LEU A 637 18.88 6.62 -13.97
C LEU A 637 18.34 7.97 -14.46
N ALA A 638 19.07 9.06 -14.21
CA ALA A 638 18.70 10.41 -14.65
C ALA A 638 18.66 10.56 -16.19
N ALA A 639 19.51 9.82 -16.91
CA ALA A 639 19.54 9.82 -18.37
C ALA A 639 18.39 9.00 -18.99
N SER A 640 17.82 8.06 -18.24
CA SER A 640 16.71 7.22 -18.68
C SER A 640 15.45 8.05 -19.02
N PRO A 641 14.56 7.55 -19.90
CA PRO A 641 13.31 8.23 -20.24
C PRO A 641 12.24 8.16 -19.14
N ALA A 642 12.50 7.47 -18.02
CA ALA A 642 11.56 7.32 -16.92
C ALA A 642 11.04 8.69 -16.44
N TRP A 643 9.74 8.79 -16.21
CA TRP A 643 9.12 10.00 -15.69
C TRP A 643 9.62 10.33 -14.29
N LEU A 644 9.84 9.31 -13.46
CA LEU A 644 10.35 9.46 -12.10
C LEU A 644 11.67 8.71 -11.91
N VAL A 645 12.61 9.33 -11.19
CA VAL A 645 13.83 8.68 -10.68
C VAL A 645 13.84 8.76 -9.16
N GLY A 646 13.96 7.62 -8.49
CA GLY A 646 14.08 7.54 -7.03
C GLY A 646 15.53 7.25 -6.62
N VAL A 647 16.13 8.17 -5.87
CA VAL A 647 17.46 8.02 -5.28
C VAL A 647 17.31 7.59 -3.82
N SER A 648 17.87 6.44 -3.47
CA SER A 648 17.83 5.95 -2.08
C SER A 648 18.67 6.87 -1.18
N LEU A 649 18.10 7.30 -0.05
CA LEU A 649 18.84 8.05 0.96
C LEU A 649 19.99 7.21 1.55
N ASP A 650 19.84 5.89 1.61
CA ASP A 650 20.88 4.97 2.08
C ASP A 650 22.08 4.94 1.12
N ASP A 651 21.83 5.01 -0.19
CA ASP A 651 22.90 5.07 -1.19
C ASP A 651 23.67 6.40 -1.10
N LEU A 652 22.96 7.52 -0.94
CA LEU A 652 23.57 8.83 -0.74
C LEU A 652 24.41 8.86 0.54
N ALA A 653 23.89 8.27 1.63
CA ALA A 653 24.59 8.22 2.90
C ALA A 653 25.81 7.28 2.90
N GLY A 654 25.93 6.39 1.91
CA GLY A 654 26.99 5.40 1.83
C GLY A 654 26.77 4.24 2.80
N GLU A 655 25.52 3.87 3.03
CA GLU A 655 25.17 2.74 3.87
C GLU A 655 25.54 1.42 3.18
N VAL A 656 26.05 0.45 3.94
CA VAL A 656 26.38 -0.90 3.44
C VAL A 656 25.32 -1.92 3.85
N GLU A 657 24.82 -1.83 5.08
CA GLU A 657 23.77 -2.70 5.58
C GLU A 657 22.40 -2.24 5.05
N GLY A 658 21.64 -3.19 4.49
CA GLY A 658 20.23 -2.97 4.14
C GLY A 658 19.34 -2.82 5.37
N VAL A 659 18.12 -2.33 5.17
CA VAL A 659 17.12 -2.19 6.26
C VAL A 659 16.29 -3.47 6.45
N ASN A 660 16.24 -4.34 5.45
CA ASN A 660 15.51 -5.60 5.48
C ASN A 660 16.29 -6.70 4.76
N LEU A 661 15.99 -7.95 5.13
CA LEU A 661 16.43 -9.15 4.43
C LEU A 661 15.21 -10.04 4.16
N PRO A 662 14.63 -9.99 2.95
CA PRO A 662 13.43 -10.76 2.63
C PRO A 662 13.61 -12.26 2.88
N GLY A 663 12.55 -12.91 3.38
CA GLY A 663 12.56 -14.34 3.66
C GLY A 663 13.25 -14.75 4.96
N VAL A 664 13.73 -13.80 5.78
CA VAL A 664 14.30 -14.07 7.11
C VAL A 664 13.37 -13.53 8.19
N ALA A 665 13.05 -14.37 9.16
CA ALA A 665 12.19 -14.00 10.28
C ALA A 665 12.86 -12.93 11.19
N PRO A 666 12.07 -12.03 11.81
CA PRO A 666 12.62 -10.91 12.59
C PRO A 666 13.47 -11.31 13.82
N ASP A 667 13.29 -12.53 14.34
CA ASP A 667 14.11 -13.08 15.43
C ASP A 667 15.49 -13.54 14.96
N ARG A 668 15.68 -13.72 13.64
CA ARG A 668 16.93 -14.12 13.01
C ARG A 668 17.70 -12.97 12.38
N TYR A 669 17.03 -11.88 11.97
CA TYR A 669 17.66 -10.69 11.41
C TYR A 669 16.90 -9.43 11.87
N PRO A 670 17.58 -8.37 12.36
CA PRO A 670 16.94 -7.18 12.93
C PRO A 670 16.40 -6.23 11.85
N ALA A 671 15.49 -6.74 11.01
CA ALA A 671 14.83 -5.96 9.96
C ALA A 671 14.08 -4.76 10.55
N TRP A 672 14.06 -3.66 9.80
CA TRP A 672 13.33 -2.42 10.11
C TRP A 672 13.81 -1.67 11.36
N GLN A 673 14.96 -2.07 11.92
CA GLN A 673 15.52 -1.47 13.13
C GLN A 673 16.79 -0.66 12.86
N ARG A 674 17.50 -0.91 11.76
CA ARG A 674 18.77 -0.22 11.45
C ARG A 674 18.56 1.29 11.30
N ARG A 675 19.38 2.07 12.01
CA ARG A 675 19.44 3.53 11.87
C ARG A 675 20.59 3.93 10.96
N MET A 676 20.43 5.05 10.26
CA MET A 676 21.47 5.62 9.40
C MET A 676 22.76 5.89 10.18
N SER A 677 23.91 5.79 9.54
CA SER A 677 25.23 6.06 10.12
C SER A 677 25.49 7.55 10.40
N LYS A 678 24.82 8.43 9.64
CA LYS A 678 24.94 9.90 9.71
C LYS A 678 23.58 10.55 9.98
N SER A 679 23.59 11.72 10.63
CA SER A 679 22.41 12.55 10.80
C SER A 679 22.08 13.35 9.54
N LEU A 680 20.83 13.83 9.40
CA LEU A 680 20.46 14.71 8.29
C LEU A 680 21.35 15.95 8.18
N GLU A 681 21.75 16.53 9.32
CA GLU A 681 22.65 17.69 9.36
C GLU A 681 24.05 17.35 8.86
N GLN A 682 24.54 16.13 9.13
CA GLN A 682 25.82 15.64 8.61
C GLN A 682 25.71 15.37 7.10
N LEU A 683 24.68 14.65 6.65
CA LEU A 683 24.46 14.31 5.25
C LEU A 683 24.37 15.54 4.36
N ARG A 684 23.66 16.59 4.81
CA ARG A 684 23.53 17.85 4.07
C ARG A 684 24.86 18.52 3.75
N ASN A 685 25.87 18.32 4.59
CA ASN A 685 27.17 18.97 4.49
C ASN A 685 28.28 18.01 4.03
N ASP A 686 27.93 16.77 3.68
CA ASP A 686 28.89 15.74 3.30
C ASP A 686 29.29 15.86 1.82
N PRO A 687 30.58 16.11 1.50
CA PRO A 687 31.04 16.15 0.10
C PRO A 687 30.78 14.86 -0.66
N ASP A 688 30.80 13.71 0.01
CA ASP A 688 30.51 12.40 -0.59
C ASP A 688 29.06 12.29 -1.07
N VAL A 689 28.11 12.80 -0.26
CA VAL A 689 26.69 12.88 -0.62
C VAL A 689 26.50 13.77 -1.85
N ALA A 690 27.15 14.94 -1.86
CA ALA A 690 27.05 15.88 -3.00
C ALA A 690 27.67 15.30 -4.27
N ALA A 691 28.81 14.59 -4.18
CA ALA A 691 29.47 13.97 -5.31
C ALA A 691 28.71 12.75 -5.85
N SER A 692 28.17 11.92 -4.96
CA SER A 692 27.46 10.70 -5.33
C SER A 692 26.07 10.93 -5.93
N LEU A 693 25.45 12.11 -5.76
CA LEU A 693 24.15 12.41 -6.36
C LEU A 693 24.19 12.47 -7.90
N GLY A 694 25.34 12.77 -8.51
CA GLY A 694 25.49 12.91 -9.96
C GLY A 694 25.05 14.28 -10.49
N ALA A 695 25.72 14.77 -11.53
CA ALA A 695 25.55 16.14 -12.02
C ALA A 695 24.19 16.36 -12.70
N ARG A 696 23.68 15.35 -13.42
CA ARG A 696 22.42 15.45 -14.19
C ARG A 696 21.20 15.72 -13.30
N LEU A 697 21.13 15.11 -12.11
CA LEU A 697 20.02 15.31 -11.18
C LEU A 697 19.98 16.74 -10.62
N VAL A 698 21.16 17.34 -10.39
CA VAL A 698 21.28 18.70 -9.84
C VAL A 698 21.10 19.78 -10.91
N GLN A 699 21.53 19.51 -12.14
CA GLN A 699 21.52 20.47 -13.26
C GLN A 699 20.21 20.47 -14.07
N GLY A 700 19.39 19.42 -13.99
CA GLY A 700 18.15 19.22 -14.75
C GLY A 700 16.96 20.12 -14.36
N ARG A 701 17.21 21.40 -14.05
CA ARG A 701 16.19 22.41 -13.70
C ARG A 701 15.29 22.80 -14.87
#